data_AF-A0A9E3ZV29-F1
#
_entry.id   AF-A0A9E3ZV29-F1
#
_cell.length_a   1.000
_cell.length_b   1.000
_cell.length_c   1.000
_cell.angle_alpha   90.00
_cell.angle_beta   90.00
_cell.angle_gamma   90.00
#
_symmetry.space_group_name_H-M   'P 1'
#
loop_
_entity.id
_entity.type
_entity.pdbx_description
1 polymer ?
#
loop_
_entity_poly.entity_id
_entity_poly.type
_entity_poly.pdbx_seq_one_letter_code
_entity_poly.pdbx_strand_id
1 'polypeptide(L)'
;MTDGRRIEVLEALEKRVLWLASWTIHHANHLRPKRDGLKVGGHQASSASVATLMTALYFDVLGEHDRVAVKPHAAPVYHAIQYLLGRQTREKLEAFRALGGAQSYPSRTKDGEGVDFSTGSVGLGVGATLFAAMAQDYLRLKGLGGEPGRMIALVGDAELDEGNIFEALLEGWKHDVRNLWWVIDYNRQSLDSIVEDRLYQRIDSLFESMGWRVVTLKYGRALQAAFERRGGDALRDWIDGCSNSRYSALVFKGGAGWREQLRSDIGDVSGVRELLDEHDDTSLHALMTNLGGHDMASVLDAFHGVEDDRPTCFLAYTIKGRGLPFEGHQDNHAGLMSPAQMESFRGQLGIGPGQEWEPLAGLDGGSAEARLALDETRRRLGEKRRLTARPVPVPDALATPHGNPTSTQEGFGRLLRDIARRHPDLADRMVTTSPDVTVSTNLGGWVNARGVFDRRERTDLFQDEELRSAQSWTASPAGQHIELGIAENNLFLLLSGLGLSHSLFGERLLPVGTLYDPFILRGLDALKYACYQDARFLLVATPSGLSLAPEGGAHQSLITPLIGLGQPGLRAYEPAYTDELAAILSHAFSYLQAEDGGSVYLRLSTRVLQQPEREMDAELRSRILRGAYWWTPPEPGADLALVYCGAVSPEARGALERIRRDAPGAGLLAVTSADVLHQEWRARGPESWIAELLSELAPSPRLATIIDGHPATLSWLGSVCGGRVEALGVDRFGESGDIPDLYAMHGLDQENIEAAGRRLLALEIPARAAAGSARAGSDGRAAPSEAACDLTQLARLREHLEKVEPAAGLGLDAFLVRAAALAWLDVRGSDAGAVDVGLLDDGPEVAVVRRASERRVAEIALDLRDPGTRGPDPPPLVVVTSPAGGSPAGNSSLRVCLSANAAGAARLSADPPTPEGTRLVAGIVRRLEDPIGLML
;
A
#
# COMPACT_ATOMS: atom_id res chain seq x y z
N MET A 1 6.11 -19.36 44.77
CA MET A 1 7.51 -19.68 44.42
C MET A 1 8.36 -18.52 44.95
N THR A 2 9.58 -18.73 45.46
CA THR A 2 10.47 -17.60 45.75
C THR A 2 10.84 -16.90 44.44
N ASP A 3 11.11 -15.59 44.45
CA ASP A 3 11.44 -14.86 43.21
C ASP A 3 12.64 -15.46 42.47
N GLY A 4 13.65 -15.92 43.20
CA GLY A 4 14.81 -16.63 42.62
C GLY A 4 14.43 -17.93 41.92
N ARG A 5 13.58 -18.77 42.52
CA ARG A 5 13.14 -20.02 41.90
C ARG A 5 12.23 -19.76 40.70
N ARG A 6 11.45 -18.68 40.71
CA ARG A 6 10.62 -18.26 39.57
C ARG A 6 11.49 -17.88 38.37
N ILE A 7 12.55 -17.10 38.61
CA ILE A 7 13.52 -16.73 37.57
C ILE A 7 14.18 -17.97 36.96
N GLU A 8 14.64 -18.91 37.78
CA GLU A 8 15.23 -20.18 37.28
C GLU A 8 14.29 -20.95 36.35
N VAL A 9 13.00 -21.01 36.69
CA VAL A 9 11.99 -21.69 35.85
C VAL A 9 11.77 -20.95 34.53
N LEU A 10 11.75 -19.62 34.55
CA LEU A 10 11.59 -18.81 33.33
C LEU A 10 12.82 -18.93 32.43
N GLU A 11 14.04 -18.89 32.97
CA GLU A 11 15.28 -19.10 32.20
C GLU A 11 15.34 -20.51 31.59
N ALA A 12 14.81 -21.51 32.29
CA ALA A 12 14.68 -22.87 31.77
C ALA A 12 13.68 -22.92 30.59
N LEU A 13 12.52 -22.27 30.72
CA LEU A 13 11.54 -22.13 29.64
C LEU A 13 12.10 -21.35 28.44
N GLU A 14 12.88 -20.30 28.68
CA GLU A 14 13.54 -19.50 27.64
C GLU A 14 14.44 -20.37 26.76
N LYS A 15 15.30 -21.19 27.37
CA LYS A 15 16.16 -22.14 26.65
C LYS A 15 15.34 -23.10 25.79
N ARG A 16 14.21 -23.57 26.33
CA ARG A 16 13.30 -24.46 25.60
C ARG A 16 12.62 -23.76 24.43
N VAL A 17 12.18 -22.51 24.60
CA VAL A 17 11.60 -21.68 23.54
C VAL A 17 12.62 -21.46 22.42
N LEU A 18 13.86 -21.08 22.77
CA LEU A 18 14.93 -20.86 21.80
C LEU A 18 15.27 -22.12 21.01
N TRP A 19 15.31 -23.27 21.68
CA TRP A 19 15.48 -24.57 21.03
C TRP A 19 14.37 -24.85 20.01
N LEU A 20 13.11 -24.78 20.44
CA LEU A 20 11.95 -25.11 19.60
C LEU A 20 11.87 -24.18 18.38
N ALA A 21 12.13 -22.88 18.57
CA ALA A 21 12.21 -21.92 17.48
C ALA A 21 13.31 -22.28 16.48
N SER A 22 14.51 -22.59 16.97
CA SER A 22 15.65 -22.98 16.14
C SER A 22 15.43 -24.30 15.41
N TRP A 23 14.84 -25.28 16.10
CA TRP A 23 14.51 -26.61 15.57
C TRP A 23 13.41 -26.56 14.52
N THR A 24 12.39 -25.71 14.70
CA THR A 24 11.35 -25.49 13.71
C THR A 24 11.93 -25.04 12.36
N ILE A 25 12.86 -24.08 12.41
CA ILE A 25 13.56 -23.60 11.21
C ILE A 25 14.49 -24.68 10.64
N HIS A 26 15.23 -25.38 11.50
CA HIS A 26 16.13 -26.44 11.08
C HIS A 26 15.38 -27.57 10.37
N HIS A 27 14.29 -28.06 10.97
CA HIS A 27 13.43 -29.09 10.42
C HIS A 27 12.91 -28.69 9.04
N ALA A 28 12.39 -27.47 8.89
CA ALA A 28 11.85 -26.98 7.62
C ALA A 28 12.91 -26.91 6.49
N ASN A 29 14.18 -26.63 6.81
CA ASN A 29 15.23 -26.44 5.80
C ASN A 29 16.07 -27.70 5.51
N HIS A 30 16.26 -28.57 6.49
CA HIS A 30 17.20 -29.69 6.42
C HIS A 30 16.56 -31.08 6.50
N LEU A 31 15.41 -31.23 7.17
CA LEU A 31 14.80 -32.55 7.42
C LEU A 31 13.54 -32.77 6.59
N ARG A 32 12.66 -31.77 6.51
CA ARG A 32 11.45 -31.85 5.71
C ARG A 32 11.80 -31.94 4.21
N PRO A 33 11.23 -32.91 3.47
CA PRO A 33 11.42 -32.98 2.02
C PRO A 33 10.96 -31.70 1.30
N LYS A 34 11.81 -31.16 0.43
CA LYS A 34 11.54 -29.96 -0.39
C LYS A 34 11.23 -30.38 -1.82
N ARG A 35 9.95 -30.41 -2.18
CA ARG A 35 9.49 -30.92 -3.50
C ARG A 35 9.90 -30.02 -4.67
N ASP A 36 10.12 -28.74 -4.42
CA ASP A 36 10.47 -27.70 -5.40
C ASP A 36 11.98 -27.35 -5.39
N GLY A 37 12.75 -27.90 -4.46
CA GLY A 37 14.17 -27.59 -4.26
C GLY A 37 14.46 -26.22 -3.66
N LEU A 38 13.45 -25.44 -3.26
CA LEU A 38 13.62 -24.08 -2.76
C LEU A 38 14.07 -24.05 -1.29
N LYS A 39 14.92 -23.09 -0.91
CA LYS A 39 15.23 -22.80 0.50
C LYS A 39 13.97 -22.24 1.16
N VAL A 40 13.54 -22.86 2.26
CA VAL A 40 12.34 -22.45 3.00
C VAL A 40 12.57 -21.17 3.80
N GLY A 41 13.77 -21.01 4.38
CA GLY A 41 14.15 -19.84 5.18
C GLY A 41 13.63 -19.88 6.61
N GLY A 42 13.62 -18.73 7.28
CA GLY A 42 13.37 -18.56 8.71
C GLY A 42 14.55 -17.85 9.40
N HIS A 43 14.28 -17.12 10.48
CA HIS A 43 15.25 -16.20 11.09
C HIS A 43 15.60 -16.62 12.52
N GLN A 44 16.64 -17.44 12.67
CA GLN A 44 17.14 -17.88 13.98
C GLN A 44 17.70 -16.70 14.79
N ALA A 45 18.45 -15.80 14.13
CA ALA A 45 19.13 -14.71 14.83
C ALA A 45 18.19 -13.67 15.45
N SER A 46 17.16 -13.26 14.70
CA SER A 46 16.13 -12.33 15.19
C SER A 46 15.23 -12.94 16.26
N SER A 47 15.01 -14.26 16.19
CA SER A 47 14.32 -15.03 17.23
C SER A 47 15.11 -15.04 18.54
N ALA A 48 16.41 -15.32 18.45
CA ALA A 48 17.29 -15.42 19.60
C ALA A 48 17.44 -14.09 20.37
N SER A 49 17.41 -12.94 19.69
CA SER A 49 17.58 -11.64 20.36
C SER A 49 16.44 -11.29 21.33
N VAL A 50 15.24 -11.84 21.13
CA VAL A 50 14.04 -11.51 21.92
C VAL A 50 13.54 -12.66 22.79
N ALA A 51 14.28 -13.77 22.87
CA ALA A 51 13.84 -14.97 23.59
C ALA A 51 13.56 -14.67 25.07
N THR A 52 14.44 -13.94 25.76
CA THR A 52 14.26 -13.50 27.14
C THR A 52 13.03 -12.60 27.29
N LEU A 53 12.94 -11.55 26.45
CA LEU A 53 11.84 -10.57 26.46
C LEU A 53 10.47 -11.25 26.27
N MET A 54 10.35 -12.14 25.28
CA MET A 54 9.10 -12.84 25.00
C MET A 54 8.77 -13.90 26.05
N THR A 55 9.77 -14.57 26.62
CA THR A 55 9.58 -15.51 27.73
C THR A 55 9.03 -14.80 28.96
N ALA A 56 9.66 -13.70 29.38
CA ALA A 56 9.20 -12.87 30.48
C ALA A 56 7.78 -12.35 30.21
N LEU A 57 7.56 -11.79 29.02
CA LEU A 57 6.28 -11.21 28.64
C LEU A 57 5.15 -12.25 28.72
N TYR A 58 5.27 -13.37 28.00
CA TYR A 58 4.18 -14.35 27.90
C TYR A 58 4.00 -15.20 29.16
N PHE A 59 5.07 -15.72 29.74
CA PHE A 59 4.96 -16.63 30.88
C PHE A 59 4.83 -15.89 32.21
N ASP A 60 5.08 -14.59 32.28
CA ASP A 60 5.05 -13.86 33.55
C ASP A 60 4.21 -12.58 33.60
N VAL A 61 4.18 -11.78 32.53
CA VAL A 61 3.66 -10.41 32.60
C VAL A 61 2.26 -10.27 32.00
N LEU A 62 1.99 -10.91 30.87
CA LEU A 62 0.74 -10.73 30.12
C LEU A 62 -0.49 -11.21 30.91
N GLY A 63 -1.54 -10.41 30.90
CA GLY A 63 -2.88 -10.76 31.35
C GLY A 63 -3.81 -11.20 30.20
N GLU A 64 -5.05 -11.51 30.58
CA GLU A 64 -6.12 -11.93 29.66
C GLU A 64 -6.50 -10.83 28.65
N HIS A 65 -6.48 -9.57 29.07
CA HIS A 65 -6.91 -8.44 28.22
C HIS A 65 -5.77 -7.84 27.38
N ASP A 66 -4.51 -8.15 27.69
CA ASP A 66 -3.37 -7.66 26.90
C ASP A 66 -3.38 -8.24 25.48
N ARG A 67 -2.87 -7.48 24.51
CA ARG A 67 -2.77 -7.88 23.11
C ARG A 67 -1.37 -7.59 22.59
N VAL A 68 -0.80 -8.50 21.80
CA VAL A 68 0.61 -8.42 21.39
C VAL A 68 0.78 -8.45 19.87
N ALA A 69 1.44 -7.43 19.32
CA ALA A 69 2.03 -7.44 17.99
C ALA A 69 3.49 -7.88 18.10
N VAL A 70 3.81 -9.05 17.57
CA VAL A 70 5.17 -9.61 17.60
C VAL A 70 5.94 -9.16 16.36
N LYS A 71 7.18 -8.66 16.51
CA LYS A 71 8.03 -8.34 15.34
C LYS A 71 8.06 -9.52 14.36
N PRO A 72 7.91 -9.30 13.03
CA PRO A 72 7.60 -10.38 12.09
C PRO A 72 8.57 -11.58 12.17
N HIS A 73 9.87 -11.30 12.16
CA HIS A 73 10.91 -12.33 12.10
C HIS A 73 11.09 -13.11 13.41
N ALA A 74 10.43 -12.71 14.51
CA ALA A 74 10.37 -13.49 15.75
C ALA A 74 9.21 -14.49 15.79
N ALA A 75 8.48 -14.68 14.67
CA ALA A 75 7.42 -15.70 14.55
C ALA A 75 7.81 -17.08 15.11
N PRO A 76 9.02 -17.62 14.87
CA PRO A 76 9.41 -18.93 15.41
C PRO A 76 9.40 -18.99 16.95
N VAL A 77 9.80 -17.91 17.64
CA VAL A 77 9.71 -17.80 19.11
C VAL A 77 8.25 -17.78 19.54
N TYR A 78 7.43 -16.97 18.87
CA TYR A 78 6.00 -16.91 19.13
C TYR A 78 5.34 -18.28 18.98
N HIS A 79 5.60 -18.99 17.87
CA HIS A 79 5.06 -20.32 17.61
C HIS A 79 5.53 -21.35 18.64
N ALA A 80 6.79 -21.28 19.07
CA ALA A 80 7.32 -22.12 20.14
C ALA A 80 6.60 -21.86 21.48
N ILE A 81 6.37 -20.60 21.85
CA ILE A 81 5.60 -20.23 23.04
C ILE A 81 4.16 -20.77 22.94
N GLN A 82 3.47 -20.56 21.81
CA GLN A 82 2.11 -21.09 21.63
C GLN A 82 2.06 -22.61 21.68
N TYR A 83 3.11 -23.31 21.20
CA TYR A 83 3.22 -24.76 21.30
C TYR A 83 3.40 -25.22 22.76
N LEU A 84 4.27 -24.56 23.53
CA LEU A 84 4.41 -24.83 24.96
C LEU A 84 3.12 -24.55 25.74
N LEU A 85 2.34 -23.55 25.32
CA LEU A 85 1.01 -23.25 25.88
C LEU A 85 -0.10 -24.18 25.36
N GLY A 86 0.18 -25.09 24.43
CA GLY A 86 -0.83 -26.01 23.87
C GLY A 86 -1.82 -25.35 22.89
N ARG A 87 -1.52 -24.15 22.41
CA ARG A 87 -2.33 -23.38 21.44
C ARG A 87 -1.85 -23.56 19.99
N GLN A 88 -0.72 -24.23 19.79
CA GLN A 88 -0.15 -24.60 18.50
C GLN A 88 0.18 -26.09 18.53
N THR A 89 0.00 -26.79 17.42
CA THR A 89 0.29 -28.24 17.35
C THR A 89 1.68 -28.51 16.80
N ARG A 90 2.22 -29.69 17.10
CA ARG A 90 3.52 -30.14 16.58
C ARG A 90 3.50 -30.22 15.05
N GLU A 91 2.41 -30.72 14.48
CA GLU A 91 2.26 -30.90 13.03
C GLU A 91 2.37 -29.55 12.31
N LYS A 92 1.81 -28.48 12.89
CA LYS A 92 1.93 -27.13 12.34
C LYS A 92 3.36 -26.59 12.39
N LEU A 93 4.14 -26.90 13.43
CA LEU A 93 5.56 -26.53 13.51
C LEU A 93 6.40 -27.33 12.52
N GLU A 94 6.19 -28.65 12.41
CA GLU A 94 6.84 -29.49 11.39
C GLU A 94 6.51 -29.00 9.97
N ALA A 95 5.29 -28.49 9.77
CA ALA A 95 4.80 -27.84 8.56
C ALA A 95 5.09 -26.33 8.48
N PHE A 96 6.01 -25.76 9.27
CA PHE A 96 6.34 -24.32 9.21
C PHE A 96 6.64 -23.83 7.78
N ARG A 97 5.98 -22.74 7.36
CA ARG A 97 6.00 -22.20 5.99
C ARG A 97 5.51 -23.14 4.88
N ALA A 98 4.84 -24.24 5.22
CA ALA A 98 4.12 -25.08 4.28
C ALA A 98 2.60 -24.81 4.36
N LEU A 99 1.88 -25.25 3.33
CA LEU A 99 0.42 -25.13 3.28
C LEU A 99 -0.22 -25.80 4.50
N GLY A 100 -1.05 -25.05 5.23
CA GLY A 100 -1.73 -25.51 6.45
C GLY A 100 -0.87 -25.56 7.72
N GLY A 101 0.44 -25.26 7.62
CA GLY A 101 1.32 -25.18 8.77
C GLY A 101 1.42 -23.79 9.39
N ALA A 102 2.30 -23.65 10.39
CA ALA A 102 2.60 -22.38 11.03
C ALA A 102 3.16 -21.37 10.02
N GLN A 103 2.62 -20.15 10.03
CA GLN A 103 2.99 -19.14 9.04
C GLN A 103 4.38 -18.55 9.30
N SER A 104 4.99 -18.01 8.24
CA SER A 104 6.30 -17.33 8.29
C SER A 104 6.33 -16.19 9.32
N TYR A 105 5.23 -15.47 9.42
CA TYR A 105 4.98 -14.32 10.29
C TYR A 105 3.60 -14.52 10.93
N PRO A 106 3.36 -14.08 12.18
CA PRO A 106 2.05 -14.22 12.83
C PRO A 106 0.93 -13.66 11.96
N SER A 107 -0.08 -14.48 11.71
CA SER A 107 -1.22 -14.10 10.86
C SER A 107 -2.55 -14.45 11.51
N ARG A 108 -3.39 -13.44 11.77
CA ARG A 108 -4.73 -13.64 12.33
C ARG A 108 -5.60 -14.53 11.46
N THR A 109 -5.46 -14.47 10.14
CA THR A 109 -6.35 -15.17 9.20
C THR A 109 -5.81 -16.54 8.79
N LYS A 110 -4.57 -16.89 9.15
CA LYS A 110 -3.91 -18.12 8.70
C LYS A 110 -3.31 -18.98 9.83
N ASP A 111 -2.93 -18.37 10.96
CA ASP A 111 -2.55 -19.10 12.17
C ASP A 111 -3.77 -19.37 13.08
N GLY A 112 -3.53 -20.04 14.21
CA GLY A 112 -4.57 -20.30 15.22
C GLY A 112 -5.02 -19.05 15.99
N GLU A 113 -5.98 -19.23 16.89
CA GLU A 113 -6.66 -18.13 17.61
C GLU A 113 -5.75 -17.29 18.52
N GLY A 114 -4.52 -17.72 18.78
CA GLY A 114 -3.59 -17.02 19.67
C GLY A 114 -3.02 -15.71 19.12
N VAL A 115 -3.12 -15.45 17.80
CA VAL A 115 -2.53 -14.25 17.17
C VAL A 115 -3.47 -13.05 17.34
N ASP A 116 -3.01 -12.02 18.05
CA ASP A 116 -3.78 -10.78 18.27
C ASP A 116 -3.70 -9.82 17.07
N PHE A 117 -2.52 -9.63 16.49
CA PHE A 117 -2.29 -8.79 15.31
C PHE A 117 -1.51 -9.57 14.26
N SER A 118 -1.90 -9.43 12.99
CA SER A 118 -1.02 -9.95 11.93
C SER A 118 0.22 -9.06 11.90
N THR A 119 1.38 -9.65 11.63
CA THR A 119 2.61 -8.88 11.34
C THR A 119 3.30 -9.45 10.10
N GLY A 120 4.17 -8.66 9.45
CA GLY A 120 4.82 -9.08 8.21
C GLY A 120 5.41 -7.90 7.45
N SER A 121 4.58 -6.87 7.22
CA SER A 121 5.07 -5.54 6.84
C SER A 121 5.58 -4.88 8.12
N VAL A 122 6.86 -4.53 8.15
CA VAL A 122 7.50 -3.87 9.30
C VAL A 122 6.85 -2.50 9.54
N GLY A 123 6.83 -2.05 10.79
CA GLY A 123 6.21 -0.80 11.22
C GLY A 123 4.69 -0.88 11.41
N LEU A 124 3.95 -1.60 10.56
CA LEU A 124 2.47 -1.64 10.64
C LEU A 124 1.95 -2.31 11.92
N GLY A 125 2.63 -3.35 12.40
CA GLY A 125 2.27 -4.02 13.67
C GLY A 125 2.39 -3.08 14.88
N VAL A 126 3.40 -2.19 14.85
CA VAL A 126 3.62 -1.17 15.88
C VAL A 126 2.48 -0.17 15.88
N GLY A 127 2.16 0.41 14.71
CA GLY A 127 1.03 1.31 14.55
C GLY A 127 -0.30 0.67 14.97
N ALA A 128 -0.56 -0.57 14.57
CA ALA A 128 -1.79 -1.29 14.89
C ALA A 128 -2.07 -1.35 16.41
N THR A 129 -1.03 -1.52 17.24
CA THR A 129 -1.21 -1.53 18.71
C THR A 129 -1.67 -0.19 19.26
N LEU A 130 -1.17 0.92 18.71
CA LEU A 130 -1.57 2.27 19.12
C LEU A 130 -3.02 2.55 18.76
N PHE A 131 -3.42 2.23 17.54
CA PHE A 131 -4.80 2.45 17.08
C PHE A 131 -5.80 1.48 17.72
N ALA A 132 -5.36 0.27 18.11
CA ALA A 132 -6.14 -0.62 18.95
C ALA A 132 -6.30 -0.06 20.38
N ALA A 133 -5.29 0.60 20.94
CA ALA A 133 -5.38 1.27 22.23
C ALA A 133 -6.38 2.43 22.18
N MET A 134 -6.36 3.24 21.11
CA MET A 134 -7.37 4.27 20.86
C MET A 134 -8.80 3.68 20.77
N ALA A 135 -8.96 2.55 20.07
CA ALA A 135 -10.25 1.87 19.99
C ALA A 135 -10.73 1.35 21.37
N GLN A 136 -9.82 0.80 22.18
CA GLN A 136 -10.12 0.38 23.55
C GLN A 136 -10.55 1.58 24.41
N ASP A 137 -9.83 2.69 24.33
CA ASP A 137 -10.15 3.91 25.07
C ASP A 137 -11.53 4.48 24.68
N TYR A 138 -11.84 4.47 23.38
CA TYR A 138 -13.16 4.83 22.88
C TYR A 138 -14.26 3.95 23.49
N LEU A 139 -14.11 2.62 23.43
CA LEU A 139 -15.10 1.68 23.98
C LEU A 139 -15.27 1.85 25.49
N ARG A 140 -14.18 2.05 26.23
CA ARG A 140 -14.19 2.24 27.69
C ARG A 140 -14.92 3.52 28.07
N LEU A 141 -14.62 4.64 27.41
CA LEU A 141 -15.26 5.93 27.69
C LEU A 141 -16.75 5.96 27.29
N LYS A 142 -17.18 5.05 26.41
CA LYS A 142 -18.59 4.82 26.07
C LYS A 142 -19.31 3.86 27.01
N GLY A 143 -18.61 3.25 27.96
CA GLY A 143 -19.16 2.19 28.81
C GLY A 143 -19.53 0.92 28.05
N LEU A 144 -18.92 0.68 26.89
CA LEU A 144 -19.16 -0.51 26.06
C LEU A 144 -18.10 -1.60 26.33
N GLY A 145 -16.87 -1.23 26.65
CA GLY A 145 -15.76 -2.19 26.85
C GLY A 145 -15.68 -2.85 28.23
N GLY A 146 -14.91 -3.94 28.31
CA GLY A 146 -14.53 -4.58 29.57
C GLY A 146 -13.31 -3.93 30.23
N GLU A 147 -12.64 -4.69 31.12
CA GLU A 147 -11.38 -4.28 31.73
C GLU A 147 -10.32 -3.98 30.66
N PRO A 148 -9.59 -2.85 30.76
CA PRO A 148 -8.59 -2.49 29.77
C PRO A 148 -7.37 -3.42 29.84
N GLY A 149 -6.84 -3.77 28.68
CA GLY A 149 -5.55 -4.43 28.54
C GLY A 149 -4.49 -3.53 27.95
N ARG A 150 -3.23 -3.93 28.07
CA ARG A 150 -2.10 -3.29 27.40
C ARG A 150 -2.04 -3.75 25.95
N MET A 151 -1.90 -2.80 25.03
CA MET A 151 -1.51 -3.07 23.65
C MET A 151 0.01 -3.03 23.58
N ILE A 152 0.64 -4.12 23.15
CA ILE A 152 2.08 -4.30 23.26
C ILE A 152 2.67 -4.60 21.88
N ALA A 153 3.65 -3.82 21.45
CA ALA A 153 4.44 -4.11 20.25
C ALA A 153 5.86 -4.54 20.63
N LEU A 154 6.34 -5.64 20.06
CA LEU A 154 7.76 -5.98 20.03
C LEU A 154 8.30 -5.41 18.73
N VAL A 155 9.34 -4.58 18.81
CA VAL A 155 9.83 -3.76 17.69
C VAL A 155 11.31 -4.04 17.48
N GLY A 156 11.74 -4.26 16.24
CA GLY A 156 13.18 -4.24 15.93
C GLY A 156 13.71 -2.81 16.00
N ASP A 157 14.95 -2.61 16.41
CA ASP A 157 15.59 -1.30 16.28
C ASP A 157 15.53 -0.75 14.85
N ALA A 158 16.00 -1.51 13.86
CA ALA A 158 15.96 -1.09 12.45
C ALA A 158 14.54 -0.88 11.88
N GLU A 159 13.50 -1.41 12.53
CA GLU A 159 12.10 -1.16 12.14
C GLU A 159 11.67 0.29 12.42
N LEU A 160 12.41 1.01 13.27
CA LEU A 160 12.18 2.42 13.56
C LEU A 160 12.58 3.36 12.42
N ASP A 161 13.20 2.87 11.35
CA ASP A 161 13.40 3.67 10.13
C ASP A 161 12.08 3.88 9.36
N GLU A 162 11.03 3.11 9.68
CA GLU A 162 9.72 3.21 9.03
C GLU A 162 8.95 4.46 9.48
N GLY A 163 8.57 5.30 8.50
CA GLY A 163 7.90 6.58 8.74
C GLY A 163 6.58 6.46 9.51
N ASN A 164 5.84 5.36 9.30
CA ASN A 164 4.53 5.16 9.90
C ASN A 164 4.57 5.07 11.44
N ILE A 165 5.71 4.67 12.02
CA ILE A 165 5.86 4.58 13.48
C ILE A 165 5.82 5.98 14.10
N PHE A 166 6.49 6.95 13.46
CA PHE A 166 6.51 8.33 13.94
C PHE A 166 5.19 9.04 13.69
N GLU A 167 4.53 8.75 12.56
CA GLU A 167 3.16 9.21 12.31
C GLU A 167 2.19 8.71 13.40
N ALA A 168 2.28 7.43 13.76
CA ALA A 168 1.46 6.85 14.82
C ALA A 168 1.82 7.44 16.20
N LEU A 169 3.10 7.59 16.52
CA LEU A 169 3.57 8.14 17.79
C LEU A 169 3.02 9.57 18.01
N LEU A 170 3.09 10.40 16.97
CA LEU A 170 2.52 11.75 16.98
C LEU A 170 1.00 11.72 17.16
N GLU A 171 0.30 10.80 16.49
CA GLU A 171 -1.14 10.63 16.62
C GLU A 171 -1.55 10.21 18.05
N GLY A 172 -0.81 9.27 18.65
CA GLY A 172 -1.02 8.84 20.02
C GLY A 172 -0.87 9.98 21.03
N TRP A 173 0.07 10.91 20.80
CA TRP A 173 0.22 12.10 21.61
C TRP A 173 -0.98 13.05 21.47
N LYS A 174 -1.43 13.34 20.23
CA LYS A 174 -2.61 14.20 19.98
C LYS A 174 -3.86 13.70 20.72
N HIS A 175 -4.04 12.38 20.76
CA HIS A 175 -5.21 11.72 21.34
C HIS A 175 -5.02 11.19 22.78
N ASP A 176 -3.91 11.50 23.44
CA ASP A 176 -3.63 11.11 24.83
C ASP A 176 -3.79 9.59 25.09
N VAL A 177 -3.22 8.77 24.19
CA VAL A 177 -3.35 7.29 24.19
C VAL A 177 -2.84 6.66 25.48
N ARG A 178 -3.53 5.62 25.98
CA ARG A 178 -3.20 4.91 27.23
C ARG A 178 -3.04 3.40 27.05
N ASN A 179 -2.44 2.74 28.04
CA ASN A 179 -2.23 1.29 28.08
C ASN A 179 -1.48 0.76 26.85
N LEU A 180 -0.38 1.40 26.47
CA LEU A 180 0.38 1.08 25.27
C LEU A 180 1.87 0.89 25.60
N TRP A 181 2.43 -0.27 25.25
CA TRP A 181 3.84 -0.58 25.47
C TRP A 181 4.54 -0.89 24.15
N TRP A 182 5.65 -0.22 23.86
CA TRP A 182 6.55 -0.59 22.76
C TRP A 182 7.87 -1.10 23.34
N VAL A 183 8.23 -2.34 23.03
CA VAL A 183 9.45 -3.00 23.49
C VAL A 183 10.42 -3.09 22.33
N ILE A 184 11.42 -2.22 22.34
CA ILE A 184 12.41 -2.08 21.28
C ILE A 184 13.57 -3.05 21.56
N ASP A 185 13.74 -4.01 20.67
CA ASP A 185 14.88 -4.93 20.60
C ASP A 185 16.09 -4.24 19.96
N TYR A 186 16.87 -3.54 20.78
CA TYR A 186 18.10 -2.87 20.37
C TYR A 186 19.27 -3.86 20.28
N ASN A 187 19.26 -4.62 19.18
CA ASN A 187 20.25 -5.64 18.86
C ASN A 187 21.42 -5.12 18.00
N ARG A 188 21.32 -3.86 17.54
CA ARG A 188 22.30 -3.07 16.76
C ARG A 188 22.44 -3.49 15.30
N GLN A 189 21.53 -4.30 14.75
CA GLN A 189 21.71 -4.90 13.42
C GLN A 189 20.43 -4.96 12.58
N SER A 190 20.48 -4.33 11.40
CA SER A 190 19.47 -4.43 10.34
C SER A 190 19.62 -5.75 9.54
N LEU A 191 18.96 -5.88 8.39
CA LEU A 191 19.09 -7.06 7.54
C LEU A 191 20.53 -7.30 7.07
N ASP A 192 21.19 -6.24 6.58
CA ASP A 192 22.47 -6.30 5.85
C ASP A 192 23.61 -5.54 6.55
N SER A 193 23.32 -4.84 7.65
CA SER A 193 24.30 -3.96 8.28
C SER A 193 24.13 -3.82 9.78
N ILE A 194 25.18 -3.31 10.41
CA ILE A 194 25.15 -2.82 11.77
C ILE A 194 24.60 -1.40 11.74
N VAL A 195 23.64 -1.12 12.60
CA VAL A 195 22.89 0.14 12.61
C VAL A 195 23.77 1.28 13.14
N GLU A 196 23.71 2.44 12.48
CA GLU A 196 24.47 3.63 12.88
C GLU A 196 23.96 4.24 14.21
N ASP A 197 24.88 4.71 15.05
CA ASP A 197 24.58 5.16 16.41
C ASP A 197 23.79 6.48 16.50
N ARG A 198 23.70 7.26 15.40
CA ARG A 198 23.25 8.66 15.43
C ARG A 198 21.78 8.85 15.83
N LEU A 199 20.85 8.09 15.23
CA LEU A 199 19.43 8.19 15.53
C LEU A 199 19.11 7.68 16.94
N TYR A 200 19.80 6.63 17.37
CA TYR A 200 19.54 5.95 18.64
C TYR A 200 19.99 6.75 19.87
N GLN A 201 20.98 7.63 19.72
CA GLN A 201 21.31 8.60 20.76
C GLN A 201 20.15 9.57 21.07
N ARG A 202 19.15 9.67 20.19
CA ARG A 202 18.01 10.59 20.32
C ARG A 202 16.68 9.89 20.56
N ILE A 203 16.65 8.55 20.54
CA ILE A 203 15.39 7.80 20.61
C ILE A 203 14.66 8.07 21.93
N ASP A 204 15.38 8.10 23.04
CA ASP A 204 14.82 8.37 24.37
C ASP A 204 14.15 9.75 24.38
N SER A 205 14.86 10.78 23.91
CA SER A 205 14.33 12.15 23.83
C SER A 205 13.10 12.26 22.93
N LEU A 206 13.05 11.48 21.84
CA LEU A 206 11.89 11.47 20.95
C LEU A 206 10.64 10.94 21.68
N PHE A 207 10.73 9.78 22.30
CA PHE A 207 9.61 9.20 23.07
C PHE A 207 9.19 10.11 24.23
N GLU A 208 10.16 10.62 25.00
CA GLU A 208 9.89 11.54 26.11
C GLU A 208 9.19 12.82 25.63
N SER A 209 9.60 13.38 24.49
CA SER A 209 8.98 14.57 23.90
C SER A 209 7.51 14.34 23.51
N MET A 210 7.16 13.09 23.20
CA MET A 210 5.78 12.65 22.91
C MET A 210 5.04 12.20 24.17
N GLY A 211 5.59 12.45 25.37
CA GLY A 211 4.94 12.15 26.65
C GLY A 211 5.09 10.71 27.14
N TRP A 212 5.86 9.87 26.45
CA TRP A 212 6.06 8.47 26.84
C TRP A 212 7.03 8.35 28.02
N ARG A 213 6.91 7.28 28.80
CA ARG A 213 7.96 6.83 29.71
C ARG A 213 8.98 6.04 28.90
N VAL A 214 10.28 6.27 29.11
CA VAL A 214 11.34 5.42 28.55
C VAL A 214 12.00 4.64 29.67
N VAL A 215 12.09 3.32 29.52
CA VAL A 215 12.75 2.40 30.44
C VAL A 215 13.90 1.70 29.70
N THR A 216 15.13 2.09 30.01
CA THR A 216 16.32 1.60 29.31
C THR A 216 16.95 0.42 30.03
N LEU A 217 16.92 -0.75 29.38
CA LEU A 217 17.49 -2.01 29.85
C LEU A 217 18.86 -2.23 29.20
N LYS A 218 19.86 -1.43 29.59
CA LYS A 218 21.19 -1.45 28.98
C LYS A 218 22.07 -2.60 29.47
N TYR A 219 22.20 -2.75 30.79
CA TYR A 219 23.08 -3.75 31.41
C TYR A 219 22.31 -4.70 32.31
N GLY A 220 22.63 -5.98 32.25
CA GLY A 220 22.15 -6.98 33.19
C GLY A 220 22.87 -6.89 34.54
N ARG A 221 22.40 -7.66 35.51
CA ARG A 221 22.84 -7.55 36.91
C ARG A 221 24.32 -7.91 37.08
N ALA A 222 24.88 -8.81 36.26
CA ALA A 222 26.29 -9.17 36.36
C ALA A 222 27.21 -8.04 35.89
N LEU A 223 26.86 -7.33 34.79
CA LEU A 223 27.59 -6.14 34.37
C LEU A 223 27.49 -5.01 35.40
N GLN A 224 26.29 -4.78 35.95
CA GLN A 224 26.09 -3.78 36.99
C GLN A 224 26.98 -4.07 38.21
N ALA A 225 27.01 -5.32 38.68
CA ALA A 225 27.88 -5.75 39.78
C ALA A 225 29.37 -5.58 39.44
N ALA A 226 29.79 -5.85 38.20
CA ALA A 226 31.16 -5.62 37.75
C ALA A 226 31.55 -4.14 37.77
N PHE A 227 30.61 -3.24 37.47
CA PHE A 227 30.88 -1.80 37.49
C PHE A 227 31.11 -1.24 38.90
N GLU A 228 30.55 -1.87 39.94
CA GLU A 228 30.75 -1.46 41.33
C GLU A 228 32.15 -1.83 41.88
N ARG A 229 32.92 -2.60 41.10
CA ARG A 229 34.26 -3.05 41.48
C ARG A 229 35.32 -2.05 41.05
N ARG A 230 36.53 -2.20 41.60
CA ARG A 230 37.68 -1.39 41.19
C ARG A 230 37.99 -1.62 39.70
N GLY A 231 38.07 -0.53 38.93
CA GLY A 231 38.20 -0.58 37.46
C GLY A 231 36.87 -0.70 36.71
N GLY A 232 35.75 -0.87 37.42
CA GLY A 232 34.41 -1.02 36.86
C GLY A 232 33.88 0.22 36.14
N ASP A 233 34.17 1.42 36.64
CA ASP A 233 33.80 2.68 35.96
C ASP A 233 34.46 2.79 34.57
N ALA A 234 35.75 2.45 34.47
CA ALA A 234 36.46 2.45 33.19
C ALA A 234 35.92 1.40 32.22
N LEU A 235 35.48 0.24 32.73
CA LEU A 235 34.80 -0.77 31.91
C LEU A 235 33.45 -0.24 31.39
N ARG A 236 32.67 0.43 32.25
CA ARG A 236 31.39 1.04 31.86
C ARG A 236 31.57 2.10 30.79
N ASP A 237 32.49 3.03 31.01
CA ASP A 237 32.82 4.10 30.07
C ASP A 237 33.30 3.54 28.73
N TRP A 238 34.10 2.47 28.76
CA TRP A 238 34.56 1.80 27.55
C TRP A 238 33.39 1.15 26.79
N ILE A 239 32.49 0.45 27.49
CA ILE A 239 31.30 -0.16 26.86
C ILE A 239 30.43 0.93 26.20
N ASP A 240 30.26 2.07 26.87
CA ASP A 240 29.41 3.16 26.40
C ASP A 240 30.01 3.97 25.26
N GLY A 241 31.35 4.07 25.23
CA GLY A 241 32.09 4.65 24.12
C GLY A 241 32.35 3.68 22.96
N CYS A 242 32.00 2.40 23.10
CA CYS A 242 32.24 1.40 22.07
C CYS A 242 31.21 1.49 20.95
N SER A 243 31.67 1.62 19.70
CA SER A 243 30.77 1.64 18.55
C SER A 243 30.03 0.32 18.38
N ASN A 244 28.81 0.37 17.85
CA ASN A 244 28.00 -0.81 17.59
C ASN A 244 28.74 -1.88 16.75
N SER A 245 29.53 -1.44 15.77
CA SER A 245 30.31 -2.33 14.90
C SER A 245 31.40 -3.07 15.66
N ARG A 246 32.15 -2.35 16.51
CA ARG A 246 33.20 -2.95 17.32
C ARG A 246 32.61 -3.91 18.34
N TYR A 247 31.53 -3.51 19.02
CA TYR A 247 30.85 -4.35 19.99
C TYR A 247 30.38 -5.66 19.36
N SER A 248 29.68 -5.60 18.21
CA SER A 248 29.19 -6.78 17.49
C SER A 248 30.32 -7.70 17.04
N ALA A 249 31.43 -7.15 16.53
CA ALA A 249 32.59 -7.94 16.14
C ALA A 249 33.25 -8.66 17.34
N LEU A 250 33.29 -8.01 18.51
CA LEU A 250 33.85 -8.61 19.73
C LEU A 250 32.93 -9.66 20.34
N VAL A 251 31.61 -9.48 20.25
CA VAL A 251 30.64 -10.54 20.55
C VAL A 251 30.99 -11.79 19.73
N PHE A 252 31.14 -11.65 18.42
CA PHE A 252 31.47 -12.79 17.55
C PHE A 252 32.87 -13.39 17.83
N LYS A 253 33.87 -12.57 18.17
CA LYS A 253 35.23 -13.03 18.51
C LYS A 253 35.30 -13.79 19.85
N GLY A 254 34.32 -13.64 20.73
CA GLY A 254 34.31 -14.31 22.03
C GLY A 254 35.27 -13.70 23.06
N GLY A 255 35.46 -14.41 24.18
CA GLY A 255 36.19 -13.92 25.36
C GLY A 255 37.64 -13.51 25.10
N ALA A 256 38.37 -14.27 24.28
CA ALA A 256 39.74 -13.94 23.92
C ALA A 256 39.83 -12.58 23.21
N GLY A 257 38.89 -12.30 22.29
CA GLY A 257 38.79 -11.02 21.60
C GLY A 257 38.44 -9.87 22.54
N TRP A 258 37.49 -10.08 23.46
CA TRP A 258 37.19 -9.09 24.51
C TRP A 258 38.42 -8.76 25.35
N ARG A 259 39.12 -9.79 25.83
CA ARG A 259 40.30 -9.63 26.69
C ARG A 259 41.41 -8.86 26.00
N GLU A 260 41.73 -9.22 24.77
CA GLU A 260 42.75 -8.54 23.98
C GLU A 260 42.42 -7.05 23.83
N GLN A 261 41.19 -6.73 23.42
CA GLN A 261 40.77 -5.35 23.20
C GLN A 261 40.74 -4.53 24.49
N LEU A 262 40.15 -5.06 25.57
CA LEU A 262 40.05 -4.37 26.85
C LEU A 262 41.42 -4.13 27.49
N ARG A 263 42.34 -5.09 27.40
CA ARG A 263 43.72 -4.91 27.87
C ARG A 263 44.45 -3.83 27.07
N SER A 264 44.23 -3.77 25.76
CA SER A 264 44.81 -2.74 24.88
C SER A 264 44.28 -1.34 25.21
N ASP A 265 42.97 -1.19 25.37
CA ASP A 265 42.34 0.13 25.46
C ASP A 265 42.37 0.71 26.88
N ILE A 266 42.14 -0.14 27.90
CA ILE A 266 41.95 0.30 29.30
C ILE A 266 42.76 -0.52 30.31
N GLY A 267 43.65 -1.41 29.86
CA GLY A 267 44.41 -2.30 30.73
C GLY A 267 45.39 -1.58 31.67
N ASP A 268 45.74 -0.32 31.42
CA ASP A 268 46.60 0.47 32.32
C ASP A 268 45.80 1.23 33.40
N VAL A 269 44.47 1.18 33.33
CA VAL A 269 43.61 1.74 34.38
C VAL A 269 43.61 0.82 35.60
N SER A 270 43.87 1.41 36.76
CA SER A 270 43.93 0.71 38.05
C SER A 270 42.68 -0.13 38.33
N GLY A 271 42.84 -1.44 38.53
CA GLY A 271 41.76 -2.39 38.81
C GLY A 271 41.26 -3.17 37.60
N VAL A 272 41.49 -2.69 36.37
CA VAL A 272 40.96 -3.33 35.17
C VAL A 272 41.61 -4.69 34.93
N ARG A 273 42.94 -4.81 35.05
CA ARG A 273 43.62 -6.10 34.84
C ARG A 273 43.16 -7.13 35.86
N GLU A 274 43.05 -6.74 37.13
CA GLU A 274 42.56 -7.61 38.18
C GLU A 274 41.13 -8.08 37.89
N LEU A 275 40.24 -7.16 37.48
CA LEU A 275 38.87 -7.48 37.11
C LEU A 275 38.81 -8.45 35.91
N LEU A 276 39.63 -8.25 34.88
CA LEU A 276 39.67 -9.13 33.72
C LEU A 276 40.23 -10.52 34.07
N ASP A 277 41.24 -10.59 34.93
CA ASP A 277 41.94 -11.83 35.27
C ASP A 277 41.12 -12.77 36.18
N GLU A 278 40.06 -12.27 36.79
CA GLU A 278 39.09 -13.08 37.53
C GLU A 278 38.12 -13.87 36.65
N HIS A 279 38.05 -13.52 35.36
CA HIS A 279 37.23 -14.21 34.39
C HIS A 279 38.11 -15.01 33.43
N ASP A 280 37.77 -16.28 33.20
CA ASP A 280 38.22 -16.99 31.99
C ASP A 280 37.51 -16.44 30.74
N ASP A 281 37.88 -16.89 29.55
CA ASP A 281 37.29 -16.33 28.32
C ASP A 281 35.79 -16.64 28.20
N THR A 282 35.33 -17.77 28.72
CA THR A 282 33.90 -18.13 28.73
C THR A 282 33.10 -17.18 29.62
N SER A 283 33.54 -16.99 30.87
CA SER A 283 32.87 -16.11 31.83
C SER A 283 33.03 -14.63 31.49
N LEU A 284 34.15 -14.22 30.87
CA LEU A 284 34.32 -12.87 30.37
C LEU A 284 33.35 -12.59 29.22
N HIS A 285 33.20 -13.53 28.29
CA HIS A 285 32.21 -13.40 27.23
C HIS A 285 30.78 -13.36 27.78
N ALA A 286 30.45 -14.20 28.76
CA ALA A 286 29.15 -14.18 29.42
C ALA A 286 28.89 -12.84 30.12
N LEU A 287 29.90 -12.26 30.80
CA LEU A 287 29.83 -10.94 31.41
C LEU A 287 29.59 -9.85 30.36
N MET A 288 30.44 -9.78 29.32
CA MET A 288 30.35 -8.77 28.26
C MET A 288 29.08 -8.91 27.39
N THR A 289 28.37 -10.02 27.48
CA THR A 289 27.09 -10.22 26.78
C THR A 289 25.88 -10.16 27.71
N ASN A 290 26.05 -9.97 29.02
CA ASN A 290 24.95 -9.80 29.98
C ASN A 290 24.32 -8.40 29.87
N LEU A 291 23.73 -8.09 28.71
CA LEU A 291 22.94 -6.89 28.48
C LEU A 291 21.56 -7.02 29.11
N GLY A 292 20.93 -5.88 29.45
CA GLY A 292 19.70 -5.86 30.23
C GLY A 292 18.53 -6.59 29.57
N GLY A 293 18.43 -6.57 28.24
CA GLY A 293 17.39 -7.29 27.50
C GLY A 293 17.54 -8.82 27.48
N HIS A 294 18.67 -9.34 27.98
CA HIS A 294 18.97 -10.77 28.13
C HIS A 294 19.04 -11.23 29.59
N ASP A 295 18.75 -10.33 30.53
CA ASP A 295 18.78 -10.61 31.97
C ASP A 295 17.34 -10.73 32.46
N MET A 296 16.85 -11.96 32.64
CA MET A 296 15.46 -12.25 32.98
C MET A 296 14.97 -11.44 34.18
N ALA A 297 15.81 -11.30 35.20
CA ALA A 297 15.47 -10.56 36.41
C ALA A 297 15.32 -9.05 36.12
N SER A 298 16.24 -8.45 35.37
CA SER A 298 16.15 -7.04 34.96
C SER A 298 14.93 -6.77 34.09
N VAL A 299 14.60 -7.68 33.16
CA VAL A 299 13.41 -7.57 32.30
C VAL A 299 12.13 -7.62 33.14
N LEU A 300 12.04 -8.55 34.09
CA LEU A 300 10.89 -8.66 34.98
C LEU A 300 10.74 -7.43 35.88
N ASP A 301 11.82 -6.94 36.47
CA ASP A 301 11.81 -5.71 37.27
C ASP A 301 11.27 -4.52 36.46
N ALA A 302 11.74 -4.37 35.20
CA ALA A 302 11.29 -3.30 34.33
C ALA A 302 9.80 -3.43 33.95
N PHE A 303 9.35 -4.62 33.55
CA PHE A 303 7.96 -4.83 33.18
C PHE A 303 7.00 -4.69 34.37
N HIS A 304 7.32 -5.27 35.53
CA HIS A 304 6.48 -5.15 36.72
C HIS A 304 6.57 -3.75 37.37
N GLY A 305 7.64 -3.01 37.14
CA GLY A 305 7.80 -1.64 37.63
C GLY A 305 6.87 -0.60 36.96
N VAL A 306 6.09 -0.99 35.96
CA VAL A 306 5.12 -0.13 35.26
C VAL A 306 3.70 -0.54 35.62
N GLU A 307 3.10 0.19 36.56
CA GLU A 307 1.76 -0.10 37.13
C GLU A 307 0.67 0.88 36.68
N ASP A 308 1.02 1.91 35.91
CA ASP A 308 0.09 2.94 35.42
C ASP A 308 -0.24 2.77 33.93
N ASP A 309 -1.13 3.63 33.44
CA ASP A 309 -1.64 3.60 32.07
C ASP A 309 -0.79 4.44 31.08
N ARG A 310 0.32 5.04 31.54
CA ARG A 310 1.15 5.91 30.71
C ARG A 310 1.83 5.08 29.61
N PRO A 311 1.80 5.51 28.34
CA PRO A 311 2.47 4.78 27.29
C PRO A 311 3.98 4.68 27.57
N THR A 312 4.53 3.47 27.41
CA THR A 312 5.89 3.15 27.85
C THR A 312 6.70 2.51 26.73
N CYS A 313 7.89 3.04 26.49
CA CYS A 313 8.91 2.50 25.61
C CYS A 313 9.96 1.77 26.46
N PHE A 314 10.13 0.47 26.23
CA PHE A 314 11.24 -0.30 26.80
C PHE A 314 12.35 -0.39 25.76
N LEU A 315 13.47 0.28 26.01
CA LEU A 315 14.64 0.18 25.14
C LEU A 315 15.55 -0.94 25.67
N ALA A 316 15.39 -2.14 25.12
CA ALA A 316 16.09 -3.33 25.55
C ALA A 316 17.36 -3.56 24.73
N TYR A 317 18.52 -3.42 25.38
CA TYR A 317 19.79 -3.75 24.74
C TYR A 317 19.95 -5.27 24.68
N THR A 318 20.07 -5.80 23.47
CA THR A 318 20.20 -7.24 23.22
C THR A 318 21.36 -7.50 22.27
N ILE A 319 21.47 -8.73 21.78
CA ILE A 319 22.51 -9.23 20.88
C ILE A 319 21.78 -10.08 19.86
N LYS A 320 21.97 -9.76 18.59
CA LYS A 320 21.40 -10.55 17.51
C LYS A 320 22.04 -11.92 17.45
N GLY A 321 21.21 -12.96 17.41
CA GLY A 321 21.68 -14.34 17.46
C GLY A 321 22.17 -14.82 18.81
N ARG A 322 21.86 -14.14 19.92
CA ARG A 322 22.33 -14.50 21.27
C ARG A 322 22.27 -16.01 21.55
N GLY A 323 23.40 -16.57 21.98
CA GLY A 323 23.51 -17.98 22.35
C GLY A 323 23.56 -18.94 21.16
N LEU A 324 23.63 -18.42 19.93
CA LEU A 324 23.82 -19.19 18.71
C LEU A 324 25.26 -19.01 18.18
N PRO A 325 25.80 -19.95 17.38
CA PRO A 325 27.19 -19.92 16.91
C PRO A 325 27.60 -18.72 16.05
N PHE A 326 26.64 -17.91 15.61
CA PHE A 326 26.85 -16.72 14.77
C PHE A 326 26.41 -15.43 15.47
N GLU A 327 26.30 -15.44 16.80
CA GLU A 327 25.92 -14.26 17.58
C GLU A 327 26.85 -13.08 17.30
N GLY A 328 26.27 -11.89 17.14
CA GLY A 328 27.00 -10.67 16.81
C GLY A 328 27.55 -10.60 15.37
N HIS A 329 27.53 -11.69 14.58
CA HIS A 329 28.00 -11.66 13.19
C HIS A 329 27.08 -10.84 12.28
N GLN A 330 27.62 -9.98 11.42
CA GLN A 330 26.83 -9.12 10.52
C GLN A 330 25.88 -9.92 9.60
N ASP A 331 26.34 -11.07 9.09
CA ASP A 331 25.56 -11.91 8.16
C ASP A 331 24.59 -12.90 8.86
N ASN A 332 24.31 -12.71 10.16
CA ASN A 332 23.50 -13.67 10.92
C ASN A 332 22.00 -13.66 10.54
N HIS A 333 21.49 -12.61 9.87
CA HIS A 333 20.06 -12.40 9.68
C HIS A 333 19.39 -13.56 8.89
N ALA A 334 20.04 -13.99 7.81
CA ALA A 334 19.62 -15.12 6.97
C ALA A 334 20.45 -16.40 7.21
N GLY A 335 21.39 -16.33 8.15
CA GLY A 335 22.24 -17.42 8.59
C GLY A 335 21.43 -18.54 9.24
N LEU A 336 21.77 -19.77 8.91
CA LEU A 336 21.20 -20.98 9.50
C LEU A 336 22.33 -21.79 10.12
N MET A 337 22.09 -22.33 11.32
CA MET A 337 23.00 -23.33 11.88
C MET A 337 23.08 -24.54 10.95
N SER A 338 24.30 -24.99 10.68
CA SER A 338 24.55 -26.26 10.01
C SER A 338 24.01 -27.44 10.84
N PRO A 339 23.76 -28.62 10.25
CA PRO A 339 23.35 -29.81 11.01
C PRO A 339 24.29 -30.16 12.17
N ALA A 340 25.60 -29.99 11.99
CA ALA A 340 26.57 -30.22 13.06
C ALA A 340 26.45 -29.19 14.21
N GLN A 341 26.23 -27.91 13.87
CA GLN A 341 25.99 -26.87 14.87
C GLN A 341 24.67 -27.11 15.61
N MET A 342 23.61 -27.54 14.91
CA MET A 342 22.33 -27.87 15.53
C MET A 342 22.44 -29.05 16.49
N GLU A 343 23.22 -30.07 16.12
CA GLU A 343 23.50 -31.23 16.97
C GLU A 343 24.31 -30.85 18.22
N SER A 344 25.30 -29.97 18.07
CA SER A 344 26.04 -29.43 19.21
C SER A 344 25.12 -28.64 20.16
N PHE A 345 24.26 -27.79 19.60
CA PHE A 345 23.29 -27.02 20.37
C PHE A 345 22.28 -27.91 21.11
N ARG A 346 21.82 -29.01 20.49
CA ARG A 346 20.99 -30.04 21.12
C ARG A 346 21.65 -30.63 22.37
N GLY A 347 22.92 -31.00 22.25
CA GLY A 347 23.71 -31.57 23.33
C GLY A 347 23.93 -30.58 24.48
N GLN A 348 24.23 -29.31 24.17
CA GLN A 348 24.39 -28.25 25.16
C GLN A 348 23.13 -28.02 26.00
N LEU A 349 21.95 -28.21 25.41
CA LEU A 349 20.66 -28.07 26.10
C LEU A 349 20.15 -29.38 26.74
N GLY A 350 20.93 -30.47 26.68
CA GLY A 350 20.56 -31.74 27.31
C GLY A 350 19.33 -32.42 26.67
N ILE A 351 19.02 -32.13 25.39
CA ILE A 351 17.84 -32.67 24.72
C ILE A 351 18.20 -34.02 24.10
N GLY A 352 17.51 -35.11 24.44
CA GLY A 352 17.78 -36.44 23.90
C GLY A 352 17.39 -36.60 22.42
N PRO A 353 18.03 -37.52 21.66
CA PRO A 353 17.60 -37.82 20.28
C PRO A 353 16.16 -38.34 20.26
N GLY A 354 15.34 -37.84 19.35
CA GLY A 354 13.91 -38.15 19.27
C GLY A 354 13.02 -37.34 20.23
N GLN A 355 13.62 -36.52 21.10
CA GLN A 355 12.91 -35.63 22.03
C GLN A 355 12.90 -34.17 21.56
N GLU A 356 13.28 -33.89 20.31
CA GLU A 356 13.49 -32.53 19.82
C GLU A 356 12.20 -31.68 19.91
N TRP A 357 11.04 -32.31 19.74
CA TRP A 357 9.73 -31.67 19.85
C TRP A 357 9.07 -31.81 21.23
N GLU A 358 9.62 -32.60 22.15
CA GLU A 358 8.98 -32.86 23.45
C GLU A 358 8.96 -31.59 24.31
N PRO A 359 7.79 -31.06 24.73
CA PRO A 359 7.69 -29.69 25.28
C PRO A 359 8.65 -29.36 26.43
N LEU A 360 9.06 -30.34 27.24
CA LEU A 360 9.87 -30.14 28.44
C LEU A 360 11.22 -30.87 28.40
N ALA A 361 11.66 -31.33 27.23
CA ALA A 361 12.97 -31.98 27.10
C ALA A 361 14.12 -31.00 27.39
N GLY A 362 15.15 -31.48 28.09
CA GLY A 362 16.29 -30.68 28.55
C GLY A 362 16.05 -29.95 29.88
N LEU A 363 14.89 -30.13 30.52
CA LEU A 363 14.53 -29.49 31.80
C LEU A 363 14.66 -30.44 33.00
N ASP A 364 15.77 -31.17 33.08
CA ASP A 364 16.01 -32.18 34.13
C ASP A 364 15.94 -31.55 35.54
N GLY A 365 15.09 -32.11 36.40
CA GLY A 365 14.89 -31.61 37.78
C GLY A 365 14.00 -30.37 37.94
N GLY A 366 13.54 -29.73 36.85
CA GLY A 366 12.63 -28.57 36.89
C GLY A 366 11.34 -28.74 36.07
N SER A 367 11.12 -29.92 35.48
CA SER A 367 9.99 -30.20 34.59
C SER A 367 8.61 -30.08 35.26
N ALA A 368 8.50 -30.32 36.58
CA ALA A 368 7.23 -30.19 37.29
C ALA A 368 6.86 -28.71 37.48
N GLU A 369 7.83 -27.90 37.89
CA GLU A 369 7.68 -26.46 38.07
C GLU A 369 7.43 -25.75 36.74
N ALA A 370 8.10 -26.16 35.66
CA ALA A 370 7.82 -25.65 34.33
C ALA A 370 6.39 -25.96 33.89
N ARG A 371 5.85 -27.16 34.16
CA ARG A 371 4.43 -27.47 33.89
C ARG A 371 3.50 -26.56 34.66
N LEU A 372 3.77 -26.38 35.96
CA LEU A 372 2.96 -25.52 36.81
C LEU A 372 2.96 -24.06 36.30
N ALA A 373 4.12 -23.54 35.89
CA ALA A 373 4.25 -22.21 35.32
C ALA A 373 3.47 -22.07 33.98
N LEU A 374 3.52 -23.08 33.12
CA LEU A 374 2.74 -23.11 31.88
C LEU A 374 1.23 -23.17 32.17
N ASP A 375 0.79 -23.97 33.14
CA ASP A 375 -0.61 -24.05 33.55
C ASP A 375 -1.11 -22.74 34.17
N GLU A 376 -0.28 -22.09 34.98
CA GLU A 376 -0.56 -20.76 35.52
C GLU A 376 -0.65 -19.71 34.42
N THR A 377 0.26 -19.75 33.45
CA THR A 377 0.22 -18.87 32.27
C THR A 377 -1.09 -19.08 31.50
N ARG A 378 -1.48 -20.33 31.21
CA ARG A 378 -2.73 -20.64 30.50
C ARG A 378 -3.95 -20.06 31.21
N ARG A 379 -4.00 -20.18 32.55
CA ARG A 379 -5.08 -19.59 33.35
C ARG A 379 -5.06 -18.06 33.28
N ARG A 380 -3.89 -17.43 33.42
CA ARG A 380 -3.75 -15.96 33.40
C ARG A 380 -4.11 -15.34 32.04
N LEU A 381 -3.77 -16.02 30.93
CA LEU A 381 -4.06 -15.53 29.57
C LEU A 381 -5.48 -15.87 29.09
N GLY A 382 -6.27 -16.59 29.88
CA GLY A 382 -7.60 -17.08 29.49
C GLY A 382 -7.58 -18.17 28.42
N GLU A 383 -8.75 -18.76 28.15
CA GLU A 383 -8.89 -19.80 27.13
C GLU A 383 -8.96 -19.22 25.71
N LYS A 384 -9.59 -18.04 25.54
CA LYS A 384 -9.86 -17.43 24.23
C LYS A 384 -9.22 -16.05 24.12
N ARG A 385 -8.40 -15.85 23.07
CA ARG A 385 -7.87 -14.53 22.70
C ARG A 385 -8.78 -13.81 21.70
N ARG A 386 -9.44 -14.56 20.81
CA ARG A 386 -10.40 -14.03 19.83
C ARG A 386 -11.80 -14.07 20.40
N LEU A 387 -12.38 -12.88 20.57
CA LEU A 387 -13.72 -12.69 21.11
C LEU A 387 -14.76 -12.62 19.97
N THR A 388 -16.03 -12.62 20.35
CA THR A 388 -17.16 -12.40 19.44
C THR A 388 -18.06 -11.33 20.02
N ALA A 389 -18.75 -10.59 19.14
CA ALA A 389 -19.68 -9.54 19.52
C ALA A 389 -21.04 -9.76 18.83
N ARG A 390 -22.11 -9.33 19.50
CA ARG A 390 -23.47 -9.38 18.94
C ARG A 390 -23.56 -8.50 17.68
N PRO A 391 -24.33 -8.92 16.66
CA PRO A 391 -24.66 -8.06 15.53
C PRO A 391 -25.47 -6.83 15.99
N VAL A 392 -25.16 -5.68 15.39
CA VAL A 392 -25.89 -4.42 15.49
C VAL A 392 -27.07 -4.46 14.53
N PRO A 393 -28.30 -4.13 14.97
CA PRO A 393 -29.46 -4.03 14.08
C PRO A 393 -29.23 -3.01 12.96
N VAL A 394 -29.48 -3.42 11.71
CA VAL A 394 -29.41 -2.56 10.53
C VAL A 394 -30.79 -2.46 9.89
N PRO A 395 -31.32 -1.27 9.59
CA PRO A 395 -32.58 -1.12 8.87
C PRO A 395 -32.51 -1.72 7.46
N ASP A 396 -33.57 -2.43 7.05
CA ASP A 396 -33.66 -3.05 5.71
C ASP A 396 -33.62 -2.01 4.57
N ALA A 397 -34.14 -0.81 4.83
CA ALA A 397 -34.13 0.33 3.93
C ALA A 397 -33.81 1.62 4.68
N LEU A 398 -32.96 2.45 4.06
CA LEU A 398 -32.65 3.81 4.52
C LEU A 398 -33.50 4.82 3.73
N ALA A 399 -33.86 5.93 4.35
CA ALA A 399 -34.66 6.96 3.69
C ALA A 399 -33.84 7.71 2.62
N THR A 400 -34.22 7.56 1.36
CA THR A 400 -33.55 8.22 0.24
C THR A 400 -33.91 9.72 0.18
N PRO A 401 -32.94 10.63 -0.05
CA PRO A 401 -33.24 12.00 -0.43
C PRO A 401 -33.95 12.06 -1.80
N HIS A 402 -35.18 12.55 -1.88
CA HIS A 402 -35.94 12.64 -3.15
C HIS A 402 -36.00 14.05 -3.74
N GLY A 403 -36.20 14.13 -5.07
CA GLY A 403 -36.79 15.28 -5.77
C GLY A 403 -35.84 16.39 -6.23
N ASN A 404 -34.68 16.57 -5.59
CA ASN A 404 -33.71 17.62 -5.99
C ASN A 404 -32.44 17.02 -6.58
N PRO A 405 -31.83 17.67 -7.61
CA PRO A 405 -30.48 17.35 -8.04
C PRO A 405 -29.53 17.32 -6.84
N THR A 406 -28.71 16.27 -6.76
CA THR A 406 -27.73 16.09 -5.68
C THR A 406 -26.59 15.22 -6.18
N SER A 407 -25.44 15.30 -5.52
CA SER A 407 -24.34 14.37 -5.73
C SER A 407 -24.44 13.17 -4.77
N THR A 408 -23.72 12.07 -5.06
CA THR A 408 -23.65 10.93 -4.14
C THR A 408 -22.87 11.27 -2.87
N GLN A 409 -21.90 12.18 -2.93
CA GLN A 409 -21.22 12.74 -1.76
C GLN A 409 -22.17 13.47 -0.81
N GLU A 410 -22.99 14.39 -1.33
CA GLU A 410 -23.97 15.10 -0.51
C GLU A 410 -25.07 14.15 -0.01
N GLY A 411 -25.50 13.21 -0.85
CA GLY A 411 -26.45 12.16 -0.49
C GLY A 411 -25.98 11.33 0.70
N PHE A 412 -24.70 10.94 0.73
CA PHE A 412 -24.07 10.24 1.85
C PHE A 412 -24.16 11.01 3.15
N GLY A 413 -23.80 12.30 3.17
CA GLY A 413 -23.90 13.14 4.36
C GLY A 413 -25.34 13.27 4.87
N ARG A 414 -26.31 13.39 3.95
CA ARG A 414 -27.74 13.42 4.28
C ARG A 414 -28.23 12.09 4.88
N LEU A 415 -27.79 10.95 4.34
CA LEU A 415 -28.10 9.61 4.86
C LEU A 415 -27.52 9.40 6.26
N LEU A 416 -26.25 9.76 6.49
CA LEU A 416 -25.63 9.65 7.82
C LEU A 416 -26.35 10.49 8.87
N ARG A 417 -26.68 11.75 8.54
CA ARG A 417 -27.47 12.62 9.43
C ARG A 417 -28.83 12.00 9.75
N ASP A 418 -29.44 11.30 8.79
CA ASP A 418 -30.72 10.66 9.01
C ASP A 418 -30.60 9.42 9.91
N ILE A 419 -29.57 8.59 9.71
CA ILE A 419 -29.23 7.46 10.58
C ILE A 419 -29.07 7.93 12.02
N ALA A 420 -28.27 8.98 12.24
CA ALA A 420 -28.05 9.58 13.56
C ALA A 420 -29.35 9.97 14.28
N ARG A 421 -30.39 10.36 13.53
CA ARG A 421 -31.68 10.82 14.07
C ARG A 421 -32.71 9.71 14.24
N ARG A 422 -32.78 8.77 13.29
CA ARG A 422 -33.89 7.80 13.19
C ARG A 422 -33.52 6.39 13.64
N HIS A 423 -32.23 6.08 13.74
CA HIS A 423 -31.75 4.72 14.01
C HIS A 423 -30.69 4.74 15.13
N PRO A 424 -31.07 5.07 16.38
CA PRO A 424 -30.13 5.20 17.49
C PRO A 424 -29.32 3.92 17.75
N ASP A 425 -29.93 2.73 17.67
CA ASP A 425 -29.23 1.45 17.88
C ASP A 425 -28.05 1.25 16.91
N LEU A 426 -28.22 1.68 15.65
CA LEU A 426 -27.16 1.65 14.65
C LEU A 426 -26.17 2.79 14.88
N ALA A 427 -26.66 4.01 15.08
CA ALA A 427 -25.84 5.20 15.24
C ALA A 427 -24.92 5.14 16.48
N ASP A 428 -25.37 4.55 17.58
CA ASP A 428 -24.60 4.39 18.82
C ASP A 428 -23.37 3.49 18.62
N ARG A 429 -23.38 2.64 17.59
CA ARG A 429 -22.27 1.73 17.24
C ARG A 429 -21.40 2.23 16.10
N MET A 430 -21.83 3.28 15.39
CA MET A 430 -21.05 3.90 14.33
C MET A 430 -19.99 4.85 14.88
N VAL A 431 -18.81 4.81 14.28
CA VAL A 431 -17.71 5.75 14.57
C VAL A 431 -17.20 6.30 13.25
N THR A 432 -17.15 7.61 13.10
CA THR A 432 -16.65 8.25 11.88
C THR A 432 -15.23 8.78 12.08
N THR A 433 -14.44 8.84 11.01
CA THR A 433 -13.11 9.43 11.05
C THR A 433 -12.68 9.93 9.67
N SER A 434 -11.87 10.98 9.63
CA SER A 434 -11.28 11.54 8.41
C SER A 434 -9.92 12.14 8.72
N PRO A 435 -9.06 12.26 7.70
CA PRO A 435 -7.81 13.00 7.80
C PRO A 435 -7.99 14.45 7.33
N ASP A 436 -8.49 15.36 8.19
CA ASP A 436 -8.67 16.81 7.93
C ASP A 436 -9.70 17.18 6.83
N VAL A 437 -10.40 16.20 6.28
CA VAL A 437 -11.36 16.40 5.17
C VAL A 437 -12.82 16.20 5.59
N THR A 438 -13.11 16.27 6.89
CA THR A 438 -14.44 16.02 7.48
C THR A 438 -15.58 16.83 6.84
N VAL A 439 -15.35 18.10 6.54
CA VAL A 439 -16.38 18.94 5.89
C VAL A 439 -16.49 18.64 4.40
N SER A 440 -15.35 18.55 3.70
CA SER A 440 -15.33 18.34 2.25
C SER A 440 -15.86 16.96 1.84
N THR A 441 -15.73 15.94 2.69
CA THR A 441 -16.31 14.59 2.48
C THR A 441 -17.74 14.44 3.04
N ASN A 442 -18.39 15.55 3.44
CA ASN A 442 -19.79 15.61 3.89
C ASN A 442 -20.11 14.91 5.24
N LEU A 443 -19.16 14.85 6.18
CA LEU A 443 -19.43 14.38 7.54
C LEU A 443 -19.97 15.45 8.50
N GLY A 444 -20.00 16.73 8.12
CA GLY A 444 -20.41 17.82 9.01
C GLY A 444 -21.80 17.64 9.65
N GLY A 445 -22.76 17.06 8.92
CA GLY A 445 -24.08 16.73 9.46
C GLY A 445 -24.06 15.65 10.56
N TRP A 446 -23.14 14.69 10.45
CA TRP A 446 -22.90 13.67 11.49
C TRP A 446 -22.21 14.29 12.71
N VAL A 447 -21.15 15.08 12.50
CA VAL A 447 -20.42 15.77 13.57
C VAL A 447 -21.35 16.65 14.40
N ASN A 448 -22.22 17.43 13.75
CA ASN A 448 -23.21 18.24 14.45
C ASN A 448 -24.20 17.42 15.29
N ALA A 449 -24.51 16.19 14.88
CA ALA A 449 -25.44 15.32 15.59
C ALA A 449 -24.78 14.48 16.69
N ARG A 450 -23.51 14.10 16.53
CA ARG A 450 -22.85 13.05 17.32
C ARG A 450 -21.50 13.46 17.92
N GLY A 451 -21.04 14.69 17.68
CA GLY A 451 -19.88 15.32 18.31
C GLY A 451 -18.52 14.74 17.92
N VAL A 452 -17.47 15.47 18.26
CA VAL A 452 -16.07 15.05 18.11
C VAL A 452 -15.63 14.29 19.36
N PHE A 453 -14.97 13.16 19.17
CA PHE A 453 -14.45 12.36 20.27
C PHE A 453 -13.12 12.95 20.76
N ASP A 454 -13.04 13.20 22.06
CA ASP A 454 -11.81 13.47 22.79
C ASP A 454 -11.92 12.80 24.17
N ARG A 455 -10.80 12.39 24.76
CA ARG A 455 -10.79 11.83 26.11
C ARG A 455 -11.18 12.85 27.18
N ARG A 456 -11.12 14.14 26.85
CA ARG A 456 -11.43 15.28 27.73
C ARG A 456 -12.49 16.15 27.07
N GLU A 457 -13.23 16.88 27.89
CA GLU A 457 -14.13 17.92 27.36
C GLU A 457 -13.30 19.10 26.84
N ARG A 458 -13.60 19.54 25.62
CA ARG A 458 -13.09 20.77 25.02
C ARG A 458 -14.26 21.52 24.41
N THR A 459 -14.46 22.75 24.85
CA THR A 459 -15.49 23.62 24.31
C THR A 459 -15.09 24.14 22.94
N ASP A 460 -16.09 24.42 22.10
CA ASP A 460 -15.87 25.08 20.82
C ASP A 460 -15.76 26.60 21.07
N LEU A 461 -14.53 27.12 21.02
CA LEU A 461 -14.26 28.55 21.22
C LEU A 461 -15.09 29.45 20.28
N PHE A 462 -15.40 29.01 19.06
CA PHE A 462 -16.22 29.81 18.15
C PHE A 462 -17.66 29.87 18.65
N GLN A 463 -18.17 28.78 19.20
CA GLN A 463 -19.49 28.77 19.83
C GLN A 463 -19.51 29.62 21.11
N ASP A 464 -18.48 29.49 21.95
CA ASP A 464 -18.35 30.24 23.21
C ASP A 464 -18.26 31.76 22.97
N GLU A 465 -17.57 32.17 21.90
CA GLU A 465 -17.45 33.58 21.46
C GLU A 465 -18.63 34.04 20.57
N GLU A 466 -19.71 33.25 20.48
CA GLU A 466 -20.91 33.51 19.67
C GLU A 466 -20.62 33.76 18.17
N LEU A 467 -19.50 33.24 17.67
CA LEU A 467 -19.13 33.30 16.25
C LEU A 467 -19.91 32.26 15.46
N ARG A 468 -20.49 32.68 14.33
CA ARG A 468 -21.28 31.79 13.47
C ARG A 468 -20.39 30.76 12.77
N SER A 469 -20.43 29.52 13.22
CA SER A 469 -19.88 28.35 12.52
C SER A 469 -21.02 27.43 12.05
N ALA A 470 -20.84 26.81 10.88
CA ALA A 470 -21.79 25.80 10.36
C ALA A 470 -21.62 24.43 11.03
N GLN A 471 -20.48 24.20 11.69
CA GLN A 471 -20.15 22.97 12.38
C GLN A 471 -19.84 23.25 13.85
N SER A 472 -20.35 22.38 14.73
CA SER A 472 -19.99 22.35 16.15
C SER A 472 -18.80 21.41 16.34
N TRP A 473 -17.65 21.96 16.71
CA TRP A 473 -16.43 21.20 16.97
C TRP A 473 -16.23 20.87 18.45
N THR A 474 -17.29 21.01 19.26
CA THR A 474 -17.29 20.58 20.66
C THR A 474 -16.85 19.12 20.76
N ALA A 475 -15.77 18.89 21.51
CA ALA A 475 -15.17 17.58 21.67
C ALA A 475 -15.40 17.06 23.08
N SER A 476 -15.76 15.78 23.19
CA SER A 476 -16.02 15.12 24.47
C SER A 476 -15.86 13.61 24.39
N PRO A 477 -15.80 12.90 25.53
CA PRO A 477 -15.81 11.43 25.55
C PRO A 477 -17.09 10.84 24.92
N ALA A 478 -18.16 11.63 24.85
CA ALA A 478 -19.42 11.24 24.22
C ALA A 478 -19.44 11.45 22.69
N GLY A 479 -18.42 12.07 22.10
CA GLY A 479 -18.32 12.23 20.64
C GLY A 479 -18.15 10.91 19.88
N GLN A 480 -18.48 10.88 18.60
CA GLN A 480 -18.36 9.69 17.73
C GLN A 480 -17.62 9.98 16.41
N HIS A 481 -16.96 11.12 16.31
CA HIS A 481 -16.08 11.47 15.21
C HIS A 481 -14.64 11.62 15.71
N ILE A 482 -13.70 10.84 15.17
CA ILE A 482 -12.27 10.95 15.50
C ILE A 482 -11.57 11.68 14.35
N GLU A 483 -11.13 12.90 14.62
CA GLU A 483 -10.39 13.74 13.67
C GLU A 483 -8.88 13.47 13.79
N LEU A 484 -8.22 13.13 12.67
CA LEU A 484 -6.80 12.76 12.64
C LEU A 484 -5.88 13.93 12.20
N GLY A 485 -6.44 14.97 11.59
CA GLY A 485 -5.66 15.90 10.78
C GLY A 485 -5.11 15.22 9.51
N ILE A 486 -4.14 15.81 8.81
CA ILE A 486 -3.66 15.31 7.50
C ILE A 486 -2.83 14.02 7.68
N ALA A 487 -3.49 12.86 7.71
CA ALA A 487 -2.86 11.58 8.02
C ALA A 487 -3.60 10.37 7.39
N GLU A 488 -3.53 10.19 6.06
CA GLU A 488 -4.25 9.12 5.37
C GLU A 488 -3.77 7.71 5.76
N ASN A 489 -2.49 7.54 6.06
CA ASN A 489 -1.97 6.26 6.53
C ASN A 489 -2.54 5.88 7.92
N ASN A 490 -2.60 6.85 8.84
CA ASN A 490 -3.21 6.69 10.17
C ASN A 490 -4.71 6.39 10.07
N LEU A 491 -5.43 6.93 9.08
CA LEU A 491 -6.84 6.60 8.83
C LEU A 491 -7.05 5.10 8.73
N PHE A 492 -6.25 4.41 7.91
CA PHE A 492 -6.43 2.97 7.69
C PHE A 492 -6.03 2.13 8.91
N LEU A 493 -5.03 2.56 9.67
CA LEU A 493 -4.67 1.91 10.93
C LEU A 493 -5.77 2.10 11.99
N LEU A 494 -6.37 3.28 12.09
CA LEU A 494 -7.51 3.54 12.97
C LEU A 494 -8.73 2.72 12.57
N LEU A 495 -9.07 2.69 11.28
CA LEU A 495 -10.15 1.84 10.75
C LEU A 495 -9.88 0.36 11.06
N SER A 496 -8.62 -0.09 11.00
CA SER A 496 -8.25 -1.44 11.39
C SER A 496 -8.51 -1.69 12.88
N GLY A 497 -8.02 -0.81 13.77
CA GLY A 497 -8.21 -0.93 15.22
C GLY A 497 -9.68 -0.94 15.63
N LEU A 498 -10.48 0.00 15.11
CA LEU A 498 -11.92 0.08 15.36
C LEU A 498 -12.66 -1.12 14.73
N GLY A 499 -12.29 -1.55 13.53
CA GLY A 499 -12.93 -2.66 12.82
C GLY A 499 -12.64 -4.03 13.41
N LEU A 500 -11.55 -4.17 14.17
CA LEU A 500 -11.21 -5.38 14.91
C LEU A 500 -11.84 -5.44 16.31
N SER A 501 -12.53 -4.38 16.75
CA SER A 501 -13.13 -4.26 18.09
C SER A 501 -13.94 -5.49 18.52
N HIS A 502 -14.75 -6.04 17.62
CA HIS A 502 -15.58 -7.21 17.89
C HIS A 502 -14.78 -8.45 18.30
N SER A 503 -13.56 -8.57 17.78
CA SER A 503 -12.67 -9.72 17.97
C SER A 503 -11.61 -9.49 19.05
N LEU A 504 -11.18 -8.24 19.26
CA LEU A 504 -10.19 -7.88 20.26
C LEU A 504 -10.82 -7.60 21.62
N PHE A 505 -12.00 -6.97 21.64
CA PHE A 505 -12.65 -6.44 22.84
C PHE A 505 -14.04 -7.03 23.10
N GLY A 506 -14.56 -7.88 22.20
CA GLY A 506 -15.89 -8.48 22.34
C GLY A 506 -17.05 -7.52 22.05
N GLU A 507 -16.75 -6.31 21.56
CA GLU A 507 -17.73 -5.27 21.31
C GLU A 507 -17.64 -4.78 19.87
N ARG A 508 -18.78 -4.66 19.21
CA ARG A 508 -18.82 -4.28 17.80
C ARG A 508 -18.96 -2.78 17.63
N LEU A 509 -18.03 -2.20 16.89
CA LEU A 509 -18.15 -0.89 16.26
C LEU A 509 -18.33 -1.06 14.75
N LEU A 510 -18.94 -0.06 14.11
CA LEU A 510 -19.10 0.06 12.66
C LEU A 510 -18.34 1.31 12.20
N PRO A 511 -17.04 1.20 11.92
CA PRO A 511 -16.20 2.34 11.55
C PRO A 511 -16.53 2.82 10.14
N VAL A 512 -16.59 4.14 9.96
CA VAL A 512 -16.81 4.82 8.67
C VAL A 512 -15.70 5.84 8.46
N GLY A 513 -14.75 5.53 7.58
CA GLY A 513 -13.64 6.40 7.24
C GLY A 513 -13.90 7.16 5.95
N THR A 514 -13.62 8.46 5.92
CA THR A 514 -13.72 9.27 4.69
C THR A 514 -12.37 9.86 4.31
N LEU A 515 -12.09 9.94 3.01
CA LEU A 515 -10.93 10.63 2.44
C LEU A 515 -11.20 10.99 0.98
N TYR A 516 -10.31 11.78 0.37
CA TYR A 516 -10.33 11.97 -1.08
C TYR A 516 -9.85 10.70 -1.79
N ASP A 517 -10.60 10.26 -2.81
CA ASP A 517 -10.33 9.03 -3.58
C ASP A 517 -8.86 8.84 -3.99
N PRO A 518 -8.19 9.80 -4.65
CA PRO A 518 -6.79 9.62 -5.07
C PRO A 518 -5.81 9.31 -3.92
N PHE A 519 -6.13 9.75 -2.69
CA PHE A 519 -5.23 9.62 -1.55
C PHE A 519 -5.35 8.29 -0.80
N ILE A 520 -6.20 7.37 -1.26
CA ILE A 520 -6.11 5.95 -0.82
C ILE A 520 -4.69 5.42 -1.02
N LEU A 521 -4.02 5.83 -2.10
CA LEU A 521 -2.66 5.42 -2.43
C LEU A 521 -1.63 5.83 -1.37
N ARG A 522 -1.89 6.90 -0.59
CA ARG A 522 -0.98 7.35 0.47
C ARG A 522 -0.92 6.40 1.67
N GLY A 523 -1.95 5.58 1.86
CA GLY A 523 -2.02 4.60 2.96
C GLY A 523 -2.36 3.19 2.50
N LEU A 524 -2.07 2.86 1.23
CA LEU A 524 -2.53 1.61 0.60
C LEU A 524 -1.99 0.35 1.31
N ASP A 525 -0.75 0.35 1.80
CA ASP A 525 -0.22 -0.82 2.51
C ASP A 525 -0.97 -1.03 3.84
N ALA A 526 -1.26 0.04 4.59
CA ALA A 526 -2.08 -0.03 5.80
C ALA A 526 -3.51 -0.52 5.51
N LEU A 527 -4.14 -0.07 4.41
CA LEU A 527 -5.45 -0.57 3.96
C LEU A 527 -5.41 -2.07 3.62
N LYS A 528 -4.43 -2.50 2.81
CA LYS A 528 -4.23 -3.90 2.46
C LYS A 528 -4.05 -4.75 3.70
N TYR A 529 -3.28 -4.26 4.65
CA TYR A 529 -2.99 -4.96 5.89
C TYR A 529 -4.23 -5.02 6.81
N ALA A 530 -5.02 -3.95 6.88
CA ALA A 530 -6.29 -3.94 7.59
C ALA A 530 -7.24 -5.03 7.06
N CYS A 531 -7.35 -5.18 5.74
CA CYS A 531 -8.10 -6.27 5.11
C CYS A 531 -7.49 -7.65 5.40
N TYR A 532 -6.16 -7.78 5.38
CA TYR A 532 -5.47 -9.04 5.71
C TYR A 532 -5.67 -9.50 7.16
N GLN A 533 -5.88 -8.55 8.08
CA GLN A 533 -6.22 -8.81 9.48
C GLN A 533 -7.69 -9.17 9.71
N ASP A 534 -8.52 -9.08 8.67
CA ASP A 534 -9.97 -9.21 8.71
C ASP A 534 -10.67 -8.08 9.51
N ALA A 535 -10.15 -6.86 9.41
CA ALA A 535 -10.83 -5.69 9.97
C ALA A 535 -12.11 -5.38 9.20
N ARG A 536 -13.14 -4.89 9.91
CA ARG A 536 -14.48 -4.60 9.37
C ARG A 536 -14.76 -3.10 9.40
N PHE A 537 -14.76 -2.44 8.25
CA PHE A 537 -15.03 -0.99 8.15
C PHE A 537 -15.64 -0.61 6.81
N LEU A 538 -16.29 0.56 6.79
CA LEU A 538 -16.75 1.23 5.58
C LEU A 538 -15.75 2.35 5.23
N LEU A 539 -15.11 2.24 4.08
CA LEU A 539 -14.26 3.28 3.48
C LEU A 539 -15.08 4.04 2.44
N VAL A 540 -15.15 5.36 2.57
CA VAL A 540 -15.86 6.23 1.63
C VAL A 540 -14.86 7.21 1.03
N ALA A 541 -14.52 7.01 -0.23
CA ALA A 541 -13.56 7.85 -0.91
C ALA A 541 -14.27 8.80 -1.87
N THR A 542 -14.15 10.09 -1.58
CA THR A 542 -14.91 11.14 -2.21
C THR A 542 -14.17 12.47 -2.05
N PRO A 543 -14.02 13.28 -3.10
CA PRO A 543 -14.58 13.08 -4.45
C PRO A 543 -13.83 12.00 -5.24
N SER A 544 -14.55 11.25 -6.07
CA SER A 544 -13.99 10.27 -7.01
C SER A 544 -13.94 10.78 -8.46
N GLY A 545 -13.08 10.18 -9.26
CA GLY A 545 -12.90 10.47 -10.69
C GLY A 545 -12.37 11.88 -10.96
N LEU A 546 -12.82 12.46 -12.07
CA LEU A 546 -12.59 13.84 -12.47
C LEU A 546 -13.54 14.83 -11.79
N SER A 547 -14.46 14.35 -10.93
CA SER A 547 -15.55 15.19 -10.39
C SER A 547 -15.09 16.36 -9.53
N LEU A 548 -13.85 16.33 -9.01
CA LEU A 548 -13.16 17.47 -8.40
C LEU A 548 -12.30 18.21 -9.45
N ALA A 549 -12.95 18.61 -10.55
CA ALA A 549 -12.29 19.08 -11.77
C ALA A 549 -11.28 20.24 -11.58
N PRO A 550 -11.57 21.29 -10.79
CA PRO A 550 -10.66 22.43 -10.68
C PRO A 550 -9.33 22.11 -9.96
N GLU A 551 -9.28 21.07 -9.11
CA GLU A 551 -8.08 20.72 -8.34
C GLU A 551 -6.98 20.03 -9.17
N GLY A 552 -7.31 19.60 -10.39
CA GLY A 552 -6.37 19.06 -11.36
C GLY A 552 -5.83 17.66 -11.07
N GLY A 553 -4.87 17.22 -11.88
CA GLY A 553 -4.45 15.82 -11.97
C GLY A 553 -3.95 15.17 -10.66
N ALA A 554 -3.49 15.93 -9.68
CA ALA A 554 -3.07 15.39 -8.38
C ALA A 554 -4.24 14.99 -7.47
N HIS A 555 -5.43 15.55 -7.71
CA HIS A 555 -6.66 15.32 -6.94
C HIS A 555 -7.73 14.54 -7.75
N GLN A 556 -7.43 14.22 -9.01
CA GLN A 556 -8.26 13.39 -9.85
C GLN A 556 -7.86 11.92 -9.68
N SER A 557 -8.84 11.06 -9.38
CA SER A 557 -8.53 9.64 -9.15
C SER A 557 -8.47 8.87 -10.48
N LEU A 558 -7.36 8.17 -10.71
CA LEU A 558 -7.14 7.36 -11.92
C LEU A 558 -7.34 5.86 -11.64
N ILE A 559 -6.40 5.29 -10.87
CA ILE A 559 -6.26 3.84 -10.67
C ILE A 559 -7.06 3.29 -9.48
N THR A 560 -7.69 4.14 -8.68
CA THR A 560 -8.38 3.76 -7.45
C THR A 560 -9.54 2.75 -7.64
N PRO A 561 -10.32 2.74 -8.74
CA PRO A 561 -11.29 1.65 -8.94
C PRO A 561 -10.62 0.28 -9.16
N LEU A 562 -9.36 0.22 -9.62
CA LEU A 562 -8.61 -1.04 -9.72
C LEU A 562 -8.18 -1.57 -8.34
N ILE A 563 -8.00 -0.68 -7.35
CA ILE A 563 -7.79 -1.10 -5.96
C ILE A 563 -9.02 -1.86 -5.47
N GLY A 564 -10.22 -1.32 -5.73
CA GLY A 564 -11.48 -1.97 -5.39
C GLY A 564 -11.66 -3.34 -6.08
N LEU A 565 -11.27 -3.45 -7.35
CA LEU A 565 -11.34 -4.71 -8.10
C LEU A 565 -10.32 -5.77 -7.63
N GLY A 566 -9.16 -5.32 -7.16
CA GLY A 566 -8.00 -6.16 -6.92
C GLY A 566 -7.75 -6.55 -5.46
N GLN A 567 -8.27 -5.80 -4.50
CA GLN A 567 -7.96 -5.96 -3.06
C GLN A 567 -8.86 -7.02 -2.39
N PRO A 568 -8.33 -8.19 -1.97
CA PRO A 568 -9.13 -9.15 -1.23
C PRO A 568 -9.60 -8.59 0.12
N GLY A 569 -10.82 -8.96 0.52
CA GLY A 569 -11.44 -8.52 1.77
C GLY A 569 -12.01 -7.09 1.72
N LEU A 570 -11.95 -6.41 0.57
CA LEU A 570 -12.51 -5.08 0.35
C LEU A 570 -13.52 -5.12 -0.80
N ARG A 571 -14.81 -5.11 -0.51
CA ARG A 571 -15.86 -5.09 -1.52
C ARG A 571 -16.11 -3.67 -2.00
N ALA A 572 -16.00 -3.41 -3.30
CA ALA A 572 -16.10 -2.05 -3.83
C ALA A 572 -17.45 -1.75 -4.53
N TYR A 573 -18.00 -0.56 -4.34
CA TYR A 573 -19.17 -0.05 -5.06
C TYR A 573 -18.97 1.40 -5.51
N GLU A 574 -19.63 1.76 -6.61
CA GLU A 574 -19.64 3.11 -7.17
C GLU A 574 -21.05 3.44 -7.70
N PRO A 575 -21.95 3.92 -6.82
CA PRO A 575 -23.30 4.30 -7.22
C PRO A 575 -23.30 5.60 -8.05
N ALA A 576 -24.23 5.70 -8.99
CA ALA A 576 -24.50 6.95 -9.70
C ALA A 576 -25.54 7.80 -8.96
N TYR A 577 -26.50 7.16 -8.28
CA TYR A 577 -27.65 7.83 -7.68
C TYR A 577 -27.78 7.58 -6.17
N THR A 578 -28.52 8.44 -5.47
CA THR A 578 -28.63 8.36 -4.01
C THR A 578 -29.50 7.20 -3.52
N ASP A 579 -30.42 6.70 -4.35
CA ASP A 579 -31.23 5.52 -4.02
C ASP A 579 -30.40 4.22 -4.06
N GLU A 580 -29.50 4.10 -5.05
CA GLU A 580 -28.48 3.06 -5.11
C GLU A 580 -27.57 3.12 -3.88
N LEU A 581 -27.07 4.30 -3.55
CA LEU A 581 -26.24 4.52 -2.37
C LEU A 581 -26.95 4.11 -1.07
N ALA A 582 -28.22 4.47 -0.90
CA ALA A 582 -29.00 4.10 0.28
C ALA A 582 -29.14 2.58 0.42
N ALA A 583 -29.41 1.87 -0.68
CA ALA A 583 -29.48 0.40 -0.70
C ALA A 583 -28.12 -0.24 -0.37
N ILE A 584 -27.04 0.26 -1.00
CA ILE A 584 -25.67 -0.22 -0.79
C ILE A 584 -25.21 0.03 0.65
N LEU A 585 -25.55 1.18 1.24
CA LEU A 585 -25.14 1.52 2.62
C LEU A 585 -25.80 0.62 3.67
N SER A 586 -27.11 0.33 3.53
CA SER A 586 -27.80 -0.66 4.36
C SER A 586 -27.16 -2.05 4.23
N HIS A 587 -26.89 -2.50 3.01
CA HIS A 587 -26.19 -3.76 2.77
C HIS A 587 -24.78 -3.78 3.35
N ALA A 588 -24.03 -2.68 3.22
CA ALA A 588 -22.67 -2.56 3.71
C ALA A 588 -22.62 -2.81 5.22
N PHE A 589 -23.46 -2.13 6.01
CA PHE A 589 -23.50 -2.34 7.45
C PHE A 589 -23.88 -3.78 7.86
N SER A 590 -24.70 -4.48 7.08
CA SER A 590 -24.95 -5.91 7.30
C SER A 590 -23.74 -6.77 6.91
N TYR A 591 -23.10 -6.47 5.78
CA TYR A 591 -21.94 -7.20 5.27
C TYR A 591 -20.70 -7.08 6.15
N LEU A 592 -20.48 -5.94 6.82
CA LEU A 592 -19.40 -5.76 7.81
C LEU A 592 -19.49 -6.74 9.00
N GLN A 593 -20.67 -7.30 9.24
CA GLN A 593 -20.97 -8.12 10.41
C GLN A 593 -21.10 -9.61 10.10
N ALA A 594 -21.27 -9.94 8.82
CA ALA A 594 -21.42 -11.31 8.34
C ALA A 594 -20.12 -12.11 8.54
N GLU A 595 -20.25 -13.42 8.77
CA GLU A 595 -19.11 -14.33 8.93
C GLU A 595 -18.27 -14.43 7.64
N ASP A 596 -18.94 -14.48 6.49
CA ASP A 596 -18.36 -14.38 5.15
C ASP A 596 -18.27 -12.93 4.64
N GLY A 597 -18.39 -11.99 5.58
CA GLY A 597 -18.32 -10.55 5.38
C GLY A 597 -16.95 -10.04 4.95
N GLY A 598 -16.85 -8.72 4.79
CA GLY A 598 -15.64 -7.99 4.40
C GLY A 598 -15.69 -6.55 4.86
N SER A 599 -14.65 -5.77 4.54
CA SER A 599 -14.77 -4.31 4.52
C SER A 599 -15.41 -3.86 3.22
N VAL A 600 -15.98 -2.66 3.21
CA VAL A 600 -16.66 -2.09 2.04
C VAL A 600 -15.99 -0.78 1.65
N TYR A 601 -15.82 -0.57 0.35
CA TYR A 601 -15.26 0.64 -0.25
C TYR A 601 -16.30 1.28 -1.17
N LEU A 602 -16.65 2.54 -0.91
CA LEU A 602 -17.55 3.35 -1.74
C LEU A 602 -16.76 4.46 -2.44
N ARG A 603 -16.87 4.53 -3.77
CA ARG A 603 -16.43 5.68 -4.58
C ARG A 603 -17.62 6.61 -4.78
N LEU A 604 -17.56 7.83 -4.25
CA LEU A 604 -18.64 8.80 -4.37
C LEU A 604 -18.16 10.08 -5.06
N SER A 605 -19.04 10.66 -5.88
CA SER A 605 -18.74 11.82 -6.70
C SER A 605 -19.34 13.10 -6.10
N THR A 606 -18.69 14.23 -6.33
CA THR A 606 -19.22 15.59 -6.10
C THR A 606 -20.16 16.07 -7.19
N ARG A 607 -20.20 15.37 -8.33
CA ARG A 607 -21.01 15.78 -9.48
C ARG A 607 -22.50 15.68 -9.15
N VAL A 608 -23.21 16.80 -9.30
CA VAL A 608 -24.64 16.91 -9.05
C VAL A 608 -25.41 16.30 -10.22
N LEU A 609 -26.21 15.27 -9.93
CA LEU A 609 -27.04 14.57 -10.92
C LEU A 609 -28.52 14.72 -10.61
N GLN A 610 -29.34 14.75 -11.67
CA GLN A 610 -30.78 14.59 -11.54
C GLN A 610 -31.08 13.18 -11.03
N GLN A 611 -31.78 13.08 -9.90
CA GLN A 611 -32.13 11.79 -9.31
C GLN A 611 -33.28 11.13 -10.07
N PRO A 612 -33.30 9.79 -10.20
CA PRO A 612 -34.39 9.08 -10.85
C PRO A 612 -35.70 9.17 -10.06
N GLU A 613 -36.80 9.32 -10.78
CA GLU A 613 -38.14 9.10 -10.24
C GLU A 613 -38.51 7.63 -10.46
N ARG A 614 -38.13 6.76 -9.51
CA ARG A 614 -38.44 5.32 -9.53
C ARG A 614 -38.69 4.77 -8.13
N GLU A 615 -39.45 3.68 -8.06
CA GLU A 615 -39.61 2.92 -6.82
C GLU A 615 -38.43 1.95 -6.64
N MET A 616 -37.92 1.85 -5.41
CA MET A 616 -36.88 0.89 -5.03
C MET A 616 -37.54 -0.41 -4.55
N ASP A 617 -37.95 -1.26 -5.49
CA ASP A 617 -38.48 -2.58 -5.17
C ASP A 617 -37.37 -3.59 -4.79
N ALA A 618 -37.78 -4.78 -4.35
CA ALA A 618 -36.85 -5.82 -3.92
C ALA A 618 -35.97 -6.36 -5.06
N GLU A 619 -36.47 -6.36 -6.29
CA GLU A 619 -35.76 -6.87 -7.46
C GLU A 619 -34.66 -5.90 -7.89
N LEU A 620 -34.99 -4.62 -8.08
CA LEU A 620 -34.02 -3.58 -8.40
C LEU A 620 -32.96 -3.47 -7.30
N ARG A 621 -33.35 -3.49 -6.02
CA ARG A 621 -32.41 -3.53 -4.88
C ARG A 621 -31.45 -4.70 -5.00
N SER A 622 -31.95 -5.91 -5.27
CA SER A 622 -31.12 -7.11 -5.44
C SER A 622 -30.12 -6.94 -6.59
N ARG A 623 -30.55 -6.45 -7.74
CA ARG A 623 -29.70 -6.24 -8.92
C ARG A 623 -28.61 -5.18 -8.66
N ILE A 624 -28.95 -4.08 -7.99
CA ILE A 624 -27.99 -3.05 -7.54
C ILE A 624 -26.92 -3.66 -6.63
N LEU A 625 -27.31 -4.49 -5.67
CA LEU A 625 -26.36 -5.12 -4.73
C LEU A 625 -25.49 -6.20 -5.39
N ARG A 626 -26.01 -6.88 -6.41
CA ARG A 626 -25.26 -7.81 -7.29
C ARG A 626 -24.33 -7.10 -8.29
N GLY A 627 -24.40 -5.77 -8.37
CA GLY A 627 -23.40 -4.94 -9.06
C GLY A 627 -23.80 -4.39 -10.42
N ALA A 628 -24.94 -4.79 -10.99
CA ALA A 628 -25.44 -4.19 -12.24
C ALA A 628 -26.94 -4.44 -12.48
N TYR A 629 -27.55 -3.54 -13.25
CA TYR A 629 -28.91 -3.66 -13.77
C TYR A 629 -29.07 -2.92 -15.10
N TRP A 630 -30.02 -3.34 -15.94
CA TRP A 630 -30.37 -2.60 -17.15
C TRP A 630 -31.09 -1.31 -16.80
N TRP A 631 -30.48 -0.17 -17.10
CA TRP A 631 -31.17 1.13 -17.07
C TRP A 631 -32.15 1.23 -18.23
N THR A 632 -31.68 0.85 -19.42
CA THR A 632 -32.50 0.66 -20.61
C THR A 632 -32.25 -0.76 -21.11
N PRO A 633 -33.21 -1.69 -20.97
CA PRO A 633 -33.06 -3.04 -21.50
C PRO A 633 -32.84 -3.04 -23.02
N PRO A 634 -31.98 -3.92 -23.55
CA PRO A 634 -31.83 -4.10 -24.98
C PRO A 634 -33.08 -4.75 -25.59
N GLU A 635 -33.26 -4.61 -26.91
CA GLU A 635 -34.15 -5.52 -27.64
C GLU A 635 -33.50 -6.91 -27.74
N PRO A 636 -34.28 -8.01 -27.75
CA PRO A 636 -33.72 -9.36 -27.85
C PRO A 636 -32.77 -9.52 -29.05
N GLY A 637 -31.53 -9.91 -28.79
CA GLY A 637 -30.52 -10.08 -29.83
C GLY A 637 -29.90 -8.77 -30.32
N ALA A 638 -29.96 -7.69 -29.54
CA ALA A 638 -29.24 -6.46 -29.86
C ALA A 638 -27.72 -6.68 -29.89
N ASP A 639 -27.07 -6.13 -30.91
CA ASP A 639 -25.63 -6.30 -31.13
C ASP A 639 -24.73 -5.31 -30.36
N LEU A 640 -25.33 -4.30 -29.72
CA LEU A 640 -24.61 -3.20 -29.06
C LEU A 640 -25.23 -2.90 -27.69
N ALA A 641 -24.37 -2.74 -26.69
CA ALA A 641 -24.74 -2.13 -25.42
C ALA A 641 -23.72 -1.09 -24.98
N LEU A 642 -24.20 -0.02 -24.36
CA LEU A 642 -23.37 0.88 -23.57
C LEU A 642 -23.39 0.40 -22.12
N VAL A 643 -22.24 0.42 -21.45
CA VAL A 643 -22.09 0.00 -20.05
C VAL A 643 -21.40 1.11 -19.29
N TYR A 644 -22.04 1.71 -18.29
CA TYR A 644 -21.46 2.82 -17.52
C TYR A 644 -21.35 2.50 -16.03
N CYS A 645 -20.41 3.16 -15.36
CA CYS A 645 -20.24 3.10 -13.90
C CYS A 645 -20.14 4.52 -13.32
N GLY A 646 -20.87 4.79 -12.24
CA GLY A 646 -20.77 6.06 -11.51
C GLY A 646 -21.29 7.30 -12.25
N ALA A 647 -20.61 8.42 -12.05
CA ALA A 647 -21.12 9.77 -12.33
C ALA A 647 -21.29 10.12 -13.82
N VAL A 648 -20.72 9.33 -14.74
CA VAL A 648 -20.83 9.46 -16.22
C VAL A 648 -22.20 9.04 -16.77
N SER A 649 -23.17 8.71 -15.90
CA SER A 649 -24.52 8.28 -16.30
C SER A 649 -25.21 9.24 -17.29
N PRO A 650 -25.19 10.58 -17.13
CA PRO A 650 -25.85 11.48 -18.07
C PRO A 650 -25.27 11.41 -19.49
N GLU A 651 -23.94 11.35 -19.63
CA GLU A 651 -23.27 11.25 -20.93
C GLU A 651 -23.60 9.94 -21.61
N ALA A 652 -23.55 8.82 -20.89
CA ALA A 652 -23.87 7.50 -21.43
C ALA A 652 -25.34 7.41 -21.87
N ARG A 653 -26.28 7.98 -21.09
CA ARG A 653 -27.70 8.06 -21.45
C ARG A 653 -27.92 8.91 -22.69
N GLY A 654 -27.32 10.09 -22.75
CA GLY A 654 -27.40 10.96 -23.93
C GLY A 654 -26.79 10.32 -25.18
N ALA A 655 -25.69 9.58 -25.05
CA ALA A 655 -25.08 8.87 -26.16
C ALA A 655 -25.97 7.74 -26.67
N LEU A 656 -26.60 6.96 -25.77
CA LEU A 656 -27.56 5.92 -26.16
C LEU A 656 -28.72 6.49 -26.97
N GLU A 657 -29.32 7.60 -26.54
CA GLU A 657 -30.44 8.25 -27.25
C GLU A 657 -30.09 8.57 -28.71
N ARG A 658 -28.84 8.97 -28.97
CA ARG A 658 -28.36 9.26 -30.32
C ARG A 658 -28.03 7.99 -31.11
N ILE A 659 -27.35 7.03 -30.47
CA ILE A 659 -26.98 5.73 -31.08
C ILE A 659 -28.22 4.92 -31.49
N ARG A 660 -29.32 4.99 -30.74
CA ARG A 660 -30.56 4.24 -31.08
C ARG A 660 -31.19 4.66 -32.40
N ARG A 661 -30.76 5.76 -33.01
CA ARG A 661 -31.12 6.12 -34.38
C ARG A 661 -30.53 5.15 -35.40
N ASP A 662 -29.33 4.63 -35.13
CA ASP A 662 -28.58 3.72 -36.00
C ASP A 662 -28.66 2.26 -35.51
N ALA A 663 -28.83 2.04 -34.20
CA ALA A 663 -29.00 0.73 -33.57
C ALA A 663 -30.19 0.74 -32.58
N PRO A 664 -31.46 0.65 -33.07
CA PRO A 664 -32.66 0.80 -32.24
C PRO A 664 -32.73 -0.13 -31.01
N GLY A 665 -32.21 -1.35 -31.16
CA GLY A 665 -32.19 -2.35 -30.10
C GLY A 665 -31.15 -2.14 -29.00
N ALA A 666 -30.24 -1.16 -29.13
CA ALA A 666 -29.13 -1.02 -28.19
C ALA A 666 -29.59 -0.79 -26.73
N GLY A 667 -28.92 -1.47 -25.80
CA GLY A 667 -29.18 -1.38 -24.37
C GLY A 667 -28.21 -0.45 -23.62
N LEU A 668 -28.58 -0.07 -22.40
CA LEU A 668 -27.73 0.67 -21.46
C LEU A 668 -27.69 -0.03 -20.11
N LEU A 669 -26.55 -0.61 -19.78
CA LEU A 669 -26.29 -1.31 -18.53
C LEU A 669 -25.65 -0.36 -17.52
N ALA A 670 -26.26 -0.24 -16.34
CA ALA A 670 -25.71 0.48 -15.21
C ALA A 670 -24.92 -0.49 -14.32
N VAL A 671 -23.65 -0.18 -14.06
CA VAL A 671 -22.78 -0.92 -13.14
C VAL A 671 -22.64 -0.12 -11.84
N THR A 672 -23.02 -0.75 -10.73
CA THR A 672 -22.85 -0.22 -9.37
C THR A 672 -21.67 -0.86 -8.65
N SER A 673 -21.16 -1.99 -9.14
CA SER A 673 -19.93 -2.62 -8.64
C SER A 673 -19.26 -3.49 -9.70
N ALA A 674 -18.15 -3.01 -10.26
CA ALA A 674 -17.31 -3.83 -11.12
C ALA A 674 -16.66 -5.00 -10.34
N ASP A 675 -16.34 -4.79 -9.06
CA ASP A 675 -15.72 -5.79 -8.19
C ASP A 675 -16.64 -7.00 -7.96
N VAL A 676 -17.87 -6.80 -7.49
CA VAL A 676 -18.82 -7.88 -7.23
C VAL A 676 -19.08 -8.71 -8.48
N LEU A 677 -19.26 -8.05 -9.64
CA LEU A 677 -19.46 -8.73 -10.92
C LEU A 677 -18.23 -9.56 -11.31
N HIS A 678 -17.03 -9.00 -11.18
CA HIS A 678 -15.79 -9.67 -11.56
C HIS A 678 -15.47 -10.86 -10.65
N GLN A 679 -15.66 -10.73 -9.33
CA GLN A 679 -15.46 -11.83 -8.39
C GLN A 679 -16.45 -12.97 -8.64
N GLU A 680 -17.73 -12.66 -8.85
CA GLU A 680 -18.73 -13.68 -9.17
C GLU A 680 -18.42 -14.36 -10.51
N TRP A 681 -18.07 -13.59 -11.54
CA TRP A 681 -17.67 -14.15 -12.84
C TRP A 681 -16.44 -15.03 -12.76
N ARG A 682 -15.41 -14.64 -11.99
CA ARG A 682 -14.24 -15.50 -11.76
C ARG A 682 -14.58 -16.80 -11.04
N ALA A 683 -15.57 -16.79 -10.16
CA ALA A 683 -15.98 -17.97 -9.40
C ALA A 683 -16.93 -18.88 -10.18
N ARG A 684 -17.84 -18.31 -11.00
CA ARG A 684 -18.97 -19.02 -11.61
C ARG A 684 -18.94 -19.05 -13.15
N GLY A 685 -18.07 -18.26 -13.78
CA GLY A 685 -17.94 -18.16 -15.23
C GLY A 685 -19.28 -17.81 -15.91
N PRO A 686 -19.74 -18.61 -16.89
CA PRO A 686 -21.01 -18.40 -17.60
C PRO A 686 -22.27 -18.42 -16.72
N GLU A 687 -22.21 -18.92 -15.48
CA GLU A 687 -23.35 -18.95 -14.56
C GLU A 687 -23.45 -17.71 -13.66
N SER A 688 -22.59 -16.70 -13.88
CA SER A 688 -22.55 -15.46 -13.10
C SER A 688 -23.68 -14.49 -13.48
N TRP A 689 -23.99 -13.56 -12.57
CA TRP A 689 -24.99 -12.51 -12.82
C TRP A 689 -24.73 -11.72 -14.09
N ILE A 690 -23.47 -11.34 -14.32
CA ILE A 690 -23.10 -10.54 -15.48
C ILE A 690 -23.27 -11.31 -16.79
N ALA A 691 -23.02 -12.62 -16.78
CA ALA A 691 -23.24 -13.48 -17.93
C ALA A 691 -24.74 -13.63 -18.25
N GLU A 692 -25.58 -13.74 -17.21
CA GLU A 692 -27.04 -13.74 -17.33
C GLU A 692 -27.54 -12.44 -17.98
N LEU A 693 -27.11 -11.28 -17.49
CA LEU A 693 -27.48 -9.97 -18.05
C LEU A 693 -27.06 -9.82 -19.51
N LEU A 694 -25.81 -10.17 -19.83
CA LEU A 694 -25.28 -10.05 -21.19
C LEU A 694 -25.88 -11.09 -22.15
N SER A 695 -26.56 -12.13 -21.66
CA SER A 695 -27.23 -13.12 -22.51
C SER A 695 -28.48 -12.57 -23.22
N GLU A 696 -29.01 -11.42 -22.79
CA GLU A 696 -30.10 -10.71 -23.47
C GLU A 696 -29.66 -10.08 -24.80
N LEU A 697 -28.36 -9.89 -24.99
CA LEU A 697 -27.75 -9.38 -26.21
C LEU A 697 -27.48 -10.50 -27.23
N ALA A 698 -27.08 -10.13 -28.45
CA ALA A 698 -26.62 -11.08 -29.45
C ALA A 698 -25.37 -11.85 -28.97
N PRO A 699 -25.10 -13.07 -29.49
CA PRO A 699 -23.83 -13.75 -29.25
C PRO A 699 -22.64 -12.88 -29.70
N SER A 700 -21.62 -12.74 -28.85
CA SER A 700 -20.46 -11.85 -29.09
C SER A 700 -20.85 -10.37 -29.32
N PRO A 701 -21.59 -9.75 -28.38
CA PRO A 701 -22.07 -8.38 -28.54
C PRO A 701 -20.91 -7.39 -28.53
N ARG A 702 -21.18 -6.17 -29.02
CA ARG A 702 -20.25 -5.05 -28.95
C ARG A 702 -20.56 -4.24 -27.69
N LEU A 703 -19.55 -3.95 -26.89
CA LEU A 703 -19.71 -3.18 -25.66
C LEU A 703 -18.86 -1.92 -25.73
N ALA A 704 -19.47 -0.76 -25.55
CA ALA A 704 -18.74 0.44 -25.17
C ALA A 704 -18.86 0.59 -23.65
N THR A 705 -17.73 0.50 -22.94
CA THR A 705 -17.68 0.63 -21.47
C THR A 705 -17.18 2.01 -21.09
N ILE A 706 -17.80 2.66 -20.11
CA ILE A 706 -17.55 4.06 -19.73
C ILE A 706 -17.41 4.16 -18.21
N ILE A 707 -16.31 4.73 -17.73
CA ILE A 707 -16.09 4.94 -16.30
C ILE A 707 -15.28 6.23 -16.05
N ASP A 708 -15.65 6.97 -15.00
CA ASP A 708 -14.85 8.08 -14.47
C ASP A 708 -13.68 7.55 -13.60
N GLY A 709 -12.76 6.86 -14.28
CA GLY A 709 -11.63 6.15 -13.70
C GLY A 709 -10.94 5.26 -14.74
N HIS A 710 -10.00 4.42 -14.33
CA HIS A 710 -9.22 3.61 -15.27
C HIS A 710 -10.10 2.63 -16.09
N PRO A 711 -10.01 2.62 -17.44
CA PRO A 711 -10.89 1.83 -18.31
C PRO A 711 -10.79 0.30 -18.09
N ALA A 712 -9.63 -0.18 -17.63
CA ALA A 712 -9.43 -1.60 -17.31
C ALA A 712 -10.40 -2.15 -16.24
N THR A 713 -11.06 -1.28 -15.46
CA THR A 713 -12.07 -1.69 -14.48
C THR A 713 -13.27 -2.39 -15.11
N LEU A 714 -13.63 -2.04 -16.37
CA LEU A 714 -14.77 -2.62 -17.08
C LEU A 714 -14.39 -3.39 -18.35
N SER A 715 -13.15 -3.25 -18.85
CA SER A 715 -12.73 -3.84 -20.13
C SER A 715 -12.83 -5.37 -20.17
N TRP A 716 -12.74 -6.04 -19.01
CA TRP A 716 -12.84 -7.50 -18.89
C TRP A 716 -14.23 -8.04 -19.26
N LEU A 717 -15.27 -7.20 -19.31
CA LEU A 717 -16.62 -7.60 -19.71
C LEU A 717 -16.67 -8.24 -21.10
N GLY A 718 -15.74 -7.88 -22.00
CA GLY A 718 -15.60 -8.52 -23.31
C GLY A 718 -15.27 -10.00 -23.22
N SER A 719 -14.52 -10.41 -22.21
CA SER A 719 -14.20 -11.81 -21.95
C SER A 719 -15.40 -12.64 -21.47
N VAL A 720 -16.44 -12.00 -20.93
CA VAL A 720 -17.66 -12.69 -20.48
C VAL A 720 -18.45 -13.22 -21.68
N CYS A 721 -18.61 -12.40 -22.72
CA CYS A 721 -19.48 -12.67 -23.85
C CYS A 721 -18.73 -12.96 -25.17
N GLY A 722 -17.39 -12.96 -25.17
CA GLY A 722 -16.56 -13.10 -26.37
C GLY A 722 -16.67 -11.91 -27.33
N GLY A 723 -17.19 -10.79 -26.82
CA GLY A 723 -17.55 -9.60 -27.58
C GLY A 723 -16.40 -8.61 -27.77
N ARG A 724 -16.54 -7.70 -28.73
CA ARG A 724 -15.60 -6.58 -28.88
C ARG A 724 -15.91 -5.52 -27.81
N VAL A 725 -14.87 -4.97 -27.21
CA VAL A 725 -14.99 -3.90 -26.22
C VAL A 725 -14.24 -2.67 -26.69
N GLU A 726 -14.88 -1.52 -26.60
CA GLU A 726 -14.22 -0.22 -26.61
C GLU A 726 -14.34 0.37 -25.20
N ALA A 727 -13.21 0.54 -24.52
CA ALA A 727 -13.19 0.96 -23.12
C ALA A 727 -12.77 2.43 -23.00
N LEU A 728 -13.70 3.27 -22.55
CA LEU A 728 -13.53 4.69 -22.31
C LEU A 728 -13.35 4.92 -20.81
N GLY A 729 -12.37 5.75 -20.48
CA GLY A 729 -11.98 6.01 -19.11
C GLY A 729 -10.83 7.01 -19.03
N VAL A 730 -10.41 7.28 -17.79
CA VAL A 730 -9.28 8.12 -17.50
C VAL A 730 -8.04 7.23 -17.48
N ASP A 731 -7.08 7.44 -18.38
CA ASP A 731 -5.87 6.63 -18.54
C ASP A 731 -4.55 7.42 -18.48
N ARG A 732 -4.66 8.74 -18.27
CA ARG A 732 -3.56 9.68 -18.12
C ARG A 732 -3.90 10.74 -17.08
N PHE A 733 -2.89 11.43 -16.56
CA PHE A 733 -3.12 12.57 -15.67
C PHE A 733 -3.94 13.65 -16.37
N GLY A 734 -4.95 14.17 -15.68
CA GLY A 734 -5.71 15.32 -16.15
C GLY A 734 -5.12 16.64 -15.65
N GLU A 735 -5.83 17.72 -15.94
CA GLU A 735 -5.46 19.09 -15.58
C GLU A 735 -6.63 19.77 -14.86
N SER A 736 -6.42 20.98 -14.35
CA SER A 736 -7.50 21.80 -13.80
C SER A 736 -8.43 22.24 -14.93
N GLY A 737 -9.74 22.05 -14.74
CA GLY A 737 -10.76 22.44 -15.72
C GLY A 737 -12.16 22.34 -15.15
N ASP A 738 -13.16 22.38 -16.04
CA ASP A 738 -14.53 21.99 -15.71
C ASP A 738 -14.85 20.59 -16.22
N ILE A 739 -15.98 20.03 -15.79
CA ILE A 739 -16.35 18.65 -16.15
C ILE A 739 -16.52 18.46 -17.66
N PRO A 740 -17.23 19.35 -18.40
CA PRO A 740 -17.33 19.24 -19.85
C PRO A 740 -15.96 19.16 -20.55
N ASP A 741 -15.03 20.07 -20.24
CA ASP A 741 -13.72 20.11 -20.89
C ASP A 741 -12.87 18.87 -20.55
N LEU A 742 -12.87 18.45 -19.28
CA LEU A 742 -12.13 17.26 -18.87
C LEU A 742 -12.74 15.97 -19.43
N TYR A 743 -14.06 15.88 -19.49
CA TYR A 743 -14.72 14.73 -20.11
C TYR A 743 -14.45 14.67 -21.61
N ALA A 744 -14.46 15.80 -22.31
CA ALA A 744 -14.04 15.86 -23.72
C ALA A 744 -12.58 15.44 -23.89
N MET A 745 -11.68 15.97 -23.05
CA MET A 745 -10.27 15.59 -23.03
C MET A 745 -10.10 14.07 -22.88
N HIS A 746 -10.78 13.45 -21.92
CA HIS A 746 -10.68 12.02 -21.63
C HIS A 746 -11.61 11.13 -22.47
N GLY A 747 -12.34 11.69 -23.43
CA GLY A 747 -13.26 10.93 -24.29
C GLY A 747 -14.48 10.36 -23.56
N LEU A 748 -14.86 10.97 -22.43
CA LEU A 748 -16.02 10.63 -21.60
C LEU A 748 -17.24 11.52 -21.87
N ASP A 749 -17.13 12.53 -22.73
CA ASP A 749 -18.27 13.34 -23.14
C ASP A 749 -19.25 12.53 -24.03
N GLN A 750 -20.45 13.09 -24.21
CA GLN A 750 -21.50 12.43 -24.99
C GLN A 750 -21.07 12.14 -26.44
N GLU A 751 -20.29 13.02 -27.07
CA GLU A 751 -19.87 12.90 -28.47
C GLU A 751 -18.87 11.78 -28.67
N ASN A 752 -17.89 11.65 -27.78
CA ASN A 752 -16.89 10.59 -27.84
C ASN A 752 -17.49 9.22 -27.50
N ILE A 753 -18.43 9.15 -26.54
CA ILE A 753 -19.15 7.90 -26.24
C ILE A 753 -20.01 7.49 -27.45
N GLU A 754 -20.71 8.44 -28.08
CA GLU A 754 -21.46 8.18 -29.31
C GLU A 754 -20.52 7.66 -30.42
N ALA A 755 -19.39 8.33 -30.62
CA ALA A 755 -18.40 7.95 -31.63
C ALA A 755 -17.84 6.54 -31.39
N ALA A 756 -17.58 6.15 -30.14
CA ALA A 756 -17.15 4.79 -29.78
C ALA A 756 -18.21 3.75 -30.15
N GLY A 757 -19.48 4.00 -29.79
CA GLY A 757 -20.59 3.12 -30.18
C GLY A 757 -20.70 2.97 -31.70
N ARG A 758 -20.57 4.09 -32.45
CA ARG A 758 -20.56 4.08 -33.92
C ARG A 758 -19.35 3.35 -34.51
N ARG A 759 -18.15 3.49 -33.93
CA ARG A 759 -16.94 2.75 -34.38
C ARG A 759 -17.14 1.25 -34.25
N LEU A 760 -17.70 0.80 -33.12
CA LEU A 760 -18.04 -0.61 -32.91
C LEU A 760 -19.01 -1.15 -33.96
N LEU A 761 -20.00 -0.34 -34.39
CA LEU A 761 -20.93 -0.68 -35.47
C LEU A 761 -20.28 -0.62 -36.87
N ALA A 762 -19.45 0.38 -37.14
CA ALA A 762 -18.86 0.65 -38.46
C ALA A 762 -17.76 -0.35 -38.89
N LEU A 763 -17.21 -1.12 -37.95
CA LEU A 763 -16.29 -2.22 -38.25
C LEU A 763 -16.95 -3.38 -39.04
N GLU A 764 -18.24 -3.23 -39.39
CA GLU A 764 -18.98 -4.03 -40.39
C GLU A 764 -19.50 -3.18 -41.57
N ILE A 765 -18.65 -2.49 -42.33
CA ILE A 765 -18.94 -2.34 -43.76
C ILE A 765 -18.28 -3.53 -44.45
N PRO A 766 -19.02 -4.59 -44.85
CA PRO A 766 -18.44 -5.69 -45.60
C PRO A 766 -17.94 -5.17 -46.94
N ALA A 767 -16.81 -5.72 -47.42
CA ALA A 767 -16.16 -5.47 -48.70
C ALA A 767 -17.02 -5.74 -49.97
N ARG A 768 -18.36 -5.76 -49.86
CA ARG A 768 -19.29 -5.97 -50.99
C ARG A 768 -19.66 -4.71 -51.76
N ALA A 769 -19.30 -3.51 -51.29
CA ALA A 769 -19.57 -2.25 -52.02
C ALA A 769 -18.54 -1.91 -53.12
N ALA A 770 -17.42 -2.65 -53.23
CA ALA A 770 -16.37 -2.35 -54.22
C ALA A 770 -16.61 -2.96 -55.62
N ALA A 771 -17.68 -3.71 -55.85
CA ALA A 771 -17.94 -4.39 -57.13
C ALA A 771 -19.03 -3.74 -58.00
N GLY A 772 -19.48 -2.52 -57.67
CA GLY A 772 -20.69 -1.96 -58.27
C GLY A 772 -20.68 -0.46 -58.56
N SER A 773 -19.60 0.10 -59.11
CA SER A 773 -19.66 1.42 -59.77
C SER A 773 -18.44 1.72 -60.66
N ALA A 774 -18.23 0.89 -61.69
CA ALA A 774 -17.43 1.30 -62.84
C ALA A 774 -18.36 1.52 -64.04
N ARG A 775 -18.95 2.74 -64.16
CA ARG A 775 -19.38 3.37 -65.43
C ARG A 775 -20.05 4.73 -65.20
N ALA A 776 -19.77 5.66 -66.13
CA ALA A 776 -20.14 7.08 -66.22
C ALA A 776 -19.32 7.99 -65.29
N GLY A 777 -18.66 9.06 -65.73
CA GLY A 777 -18.78 9.89 -66.93
C GLY A 777 -18.27 11.28 -66.53
N SER A 778 -17.53 11.94 -67.42
CA SER A 778 -16.69 13.11 -67.17
C SER A 778 -17.43 14.43 -66.87
N ASP A 779 -16.65 15.36 -66.30
CA ASP A 779 -16.75 16.83 -66.30
C ASP A 779 -17.47 17.56 -65.15
N GLY A 780 -16.72 18.44 -64.48
CA GLY A 780 -17.23 19.51 -63.60
C GLY A 780 -16.24 19.94 -62.51
N ARG A 781 -15.45 21.00 -62.76
CA ARG A 781 -14.54 21.63 -61.79
C ARG A 781 -15.30 22.31 -60.64
N ALA A 782 -14.87 22.08 -59.40
CA ALA A 782 -15.07 22.97 -58.25
C ALA A 782 -13.79 22.97 -57.38
N ALA A 783 -13.50 24.11 -56.74
CA ALA A 783 -12.26 24.45 -56.04
C ALA A 783 -12.00 23.60 -54.78
N PRO A 784 -10.72 23.37 -54.36
CA PRO A 784 -10.44 22.65 -53.13
C PRO A 784 -10.49 23.59 -51.91
N SER A 785 -11.39 23.28 -50.98
CA SER A 785 -11.33 23.69 -49.59
C SER A 785 -10.31 22.84 -48.83
N GLU A 786 -9.73 23.43 -47.78
CA GLU A 786 -8.70 22.83 -46.93
C GLU A 786 -9.13 21.54 -46.21
N ALA A 787 -8.14 20.69 -45.97
CA ALA A 787 -8.06 19.62 -44.98
C ALA A 787 -8.97 18.38 -45.16
N ALA A 788 -8.51 17.44 -45.99
CA ALA A 788 -8.71 16.01 -45.77
C ALA A 788 -7.43 15.27 -46.20
N CYS A 789 -6.75 14.60 -45.26
CA CYS A 789 -5.65 13.70 -45.58
C CYS A 789 -6.26 12.44 -46.21
N ASP A 790 -6.06 12.26 -47.51
CA ASP A 790 -6.62 11.17 -48.29
C ASP A 790 -5.86 9.86 -47.97
N LEU A 791 -6.52 8.94 -47.26
CA LEU A 791 -6.02 7.58 -46.95
C LEU A 791 -5.57 6.81 -48.20
N THR A 792 -6.01 7.23 -49.39
CA THR A 792 -5.59 6.67 -50.68
C THR A 792 -4.12 6.96 -51.00
N GLN A 793 -3.53 8.06 -50.48
CA GLN A 793 -2.11 8.36 -50.65
C GLN A 793 -1.22 7.51 -49.75
N LEU A 794 -1.65 7.24 -48.51
CA LEU A 794 -0.93 6.37 -47.56
C LEU A 794 -0.93 4.91 -48.03
N ALA A 795 -2.04 4.42 -48.59
CA ALA A 795 -2.13 3.09 -49.18
C ALA A 795 -1.20 2.92 -50.40
N ARG A 796 -1.11 3.94 -51.28
CA ARG A 796 -0.19 3.92 -52.43
C ARG A 796 1.27 3.98 -52.02
N LEU A 797 1.60 4.69 -50.94
CA LEU A 797 2.96 4.77 -50.41
C LEU A 797 3.42 3.44 -49.82
N ARG A 798 2.53 2.76 -49.08
CA ARG A 798 2.76 1.41 -48.55
C ARG A 798 2.94 0.37 -49.66
N GLU A 799 2.10 0.41 -50.70
CA GLU A 799 2.19 -0.51 -51.84
C GLU A 799 3.45 -0.27 -52.70
N HIS A 800 4.02 0.94 -52.67
CA HIS A 800 5.28 1.25 -53.34
C HIS A 800 6.50 0.77 -52.54
N LEU A 801 6.40 0.74 -51.21
CA LEU A 801 7.46 0.32 -50.30
C LEU A 801 7.54 -1.21 -50.15
N GLU A 802 6.41 -1.93 -50.20
CA GLU A 802 6.37 -3.40 -50.20
C GLU A 802 6.96 -4.02 -51.49
N LYS A 803 7.17 -3.22 -52.55
CA LYS A 803 7.74 -3.66 -53.85
C LYS A 803 9.25 -3.44 -53.98
N VAL A 804 9.92 -2.87 -52.97
CA VAL A 804 11.37 -2.66 -52.98
C VAL A 804 12.05 -3.83 -52.26
N GLU A 805 12.53 -4.82 -53.02
CA GLU A 805 13.41 -5.86 -52.46
C GLU A 805 14.72 -5.25 -51.93
N PRO A 806 15.33 -5.83 -50.88
CA PRO A 806 16.55 -5.30 -50.29
C PRO A 806 17.70 -5.47 -51.29
N ALA A 807 17.97 -4.42 -52.06
CA ALA A 807 19.14 -4.36 -52.92
C ALA A 807 20.39 -4.41 -52.02
N ALA A 808 21.21 -5.44 -52.21
CA ALA A 808 22.46 -5.65 -51.49
C ALA A 808 23.34 -4.39 -51.57
N GLY A 809 23.57 -3.73 -50.43
CA GLY A 809 24.55 -2.66 -50.31
C GLY A 809 24.15 -1.42 -49.51
N LEU A 810 22.90 -1.28 -49.05
CA LEU A 810 22.50 -0.16 -48.17
C LEU A 810 22.73 -0.52 -46.69
N GLY A 811 23.52 0.31 -45.99
CA GLY A 811 23.83 0.13 -44.57
C GLY A 811 22.61 0.37 -43.66
N LEU A 812 22.60 -0.31 -42.51
CA LEU A 812 21.52 -0.36 -41.52
C LEU A 812 21.01 1.04 -41.06
N ASP A 813 21.85 2.06 -41.17
CA ASP A 813 21.58 3.42 -40.70
C ASP A 813 20.52 4.16 -41.55
N ALA A 814 20.49 3.92 -42.87
CA ALA A 814 19.52 4.49 -43.81
C ALA A 814 18.09 4.02 -43.52
N PHE A 815 17.97 2.74 -43.15
CA PHE A 815 16.72 2.09 -42.81
C PHE A 815 16.18 2.60 -41.47
N LEU A 816 17.06 2.83 -40.50
CA LEU A 816 16.71 3.35 -39.18
C LEU A 816 16.23 4.81 -39.21
N VAL A 817 16.86 5.67 -40.03
CA VAL A 817 16.41 7.07 -40.20
C VAL A 817 15.03 7.12 -40.88
N ARG A 818 14.77 6.24 -41.85
CA ARG A 818 13.43 6.11 -42.48
C ARG A 818 12.38 5.56 -41.52
N ALA A 819 12.73 4.57 -40.69
CA ALA A 819 11.83 3.99 -39.70
C ALA A 819 11.50 4.98 -38.57
N ALA A 820 12.48 5.79 -38.13
CA ALA A 820 12.27 6.82 -37.12
C ALA A 820 11.38 7.97 -37.63
N ALA A 821 11.55 8.39 -38.89
CA ALA A 821 10.69 9.40 -39.52
C ALA A 821 9.24 8.89 -39.70
N LEU A 822 9.06 7.60 -39.96
CA LEU A 822 7.74 6.96 -40.04
C LEU A 822 7.11 6.76 -38.65
N ALA A 823 7.88 6.34 -37.65
CA ALA A 823 7.41 6.24 -36.27
C ALA A 823 6.97 7.60 -35.71
N TRP A 824 7.67 8.68 -36.09
CA TRP A 824 7.28 10.03 -35.71
C TRP A 824 5.97 10.50 -36.35
N LEU A 825 5.71 10.13 -37.62
CA LEU A 825 4.44 10.42 -38.30
C LEU A 825 3.26 9.58 -37.75
N ASP A 826 3.53 8.40 -37.20
CA ASP A 826 2.52 7.50 -36.63
C ASP A 826 2.08 7.92 -35.21
N VAL A 827 2.96 8.59 -34.45
CA VAL A 827 2.73 8.88 -33.03
C VAL A 827 1.86 10.13 -32.76
N ARG A 828 1.66 11.05 -33.72
CA ARG A 828 0.79 12.24 -33.51
C ARG A 828 -0.08 12.58 -34.71
N GLY A 829 -1.06 11.72 -34.96
CA GLY A 829 -2.19 12.04 -35.82
C GLY A 829 -3.14 13.06 -35.19
N SER A 830 -2.79 14.36 -35.20
CA SER A 830 -3.68 15.54 -35.09
C SER A 830 -2.92 16.80 -34.61
N ASP A 831 -2.07 17.39 -35.45
CA ASP A 831 -1.74 18.85 -35.41
C ASP A 831 -0.65 19.19 -36.44
N ALA A 832 -0.87 18.77 -37.69
CA ALA A 832 0.05 19.00 -38.79
C ALA A 832 -0.18 20.39 -39.43
N GLY A 833 0.37 21.43 -38.83
CA GLY A 833 0.79 22.61 -39.59
C GLY A 833 1.91 22.18 -40.56
N ALA A 834 1.76 22.48 -41.84
CA ALA A 834 2.55 21.93 -42.96
C ALA A 834 4.06 21.82 -42.71
N VAL A 835 4.55 20.60 -42.46
CA VAL A 835 5.97 20.24 -42.49
C VAL A 835 6.28 19.63 -43.85
N ASP A 836 7.10 20.31 -44.65
CA ASP A 836 7.51 19.87 -45.98
C ASP A 836 8.93 19.27 -45.90
N VAL A 837 9.05 17.97 -46.17
CA VAL A 837 10.29 17.19 -46.07
C VAL A 837 10.73 16.80 -47.48
N GLY A 838 11.92 17.25 -47.89
CA GLY A 838 12.51 16.91 -49.19
C GLY A 838 13.86 16.22 -49.05
N LEU A 839 14.17 15.32 -49.98
CA LEU A 839 15.51 14.75 -50.20
C LEU A 839 16.22 15.58 -51.26
N LEU A 840 17.54 15.77 -51.13
CA LEU A 840 18.38 16.36 -52.17
C LEU A 840 18.89 15.25 -53.08
N ASP A 841 18.76 15.43 -54.40
CA ASP A 841 18.98 14.36 -55.39
C ASP A 841 20.45 13.98 -55.63
N ASP A 842 21.44 14.64 -55.03
CA ASP A 842 22.87 14.33 -55.24
C ASP A 842 23.69 14.34 -53.93
N GLY A 843 23.82 13.17 -53.26
CA GLY A 843 24.76 12.93 -52.14
C GLY A 843 24.12 12.41 -50.85
N PRO A 844 24.88 11.76 -49.94
CA PRO A 844 24.33 10.80 -48.98
C PRO A 844 23.44 11.48 -47.93
N GLU A 845 22.18 11.01 -47.89
CA GLU A 845 21.20 11.04 -46.79
C GLU A 845 21.17 12.33 -45.96
N VAL A 846 20.46 13.33 -46.48
CA VAL A 846 20.09 14.54 -45.74
C VAL A 846 18.58 14.75 -45.88
N ALA A 847 17.87 14.68 -44.75
CA ALA A 847 16.48 15.13 -44.66
C ALA A 847 16.46 16.62 -44.33
N VAL A 848 15.70 17.41 -45.11
CA VAL A 848 15.58 18.86 -44.90
C VAL A 848 14.17 19.19 -44.45
N VAL A 849 14.05 19.75 -43.23
CA VAL A 849 12.79 20.28 -42.71
C VAL A 849 12.72 21.76 -43.09
N ARG A 850 11.76 22.13 -43.93
CA ARG A 850 11.69 23.49 -44.52
C ARG A 850 10.91 24.51 -43.69
N ARG A 851 10.10 24.07 -42.72
CA ARG A 851 9.30 24.93 -41.81
C ARG A 851 9.05 24.23 -40.46
N ALA A 852 9.55 24.80 -39.36
CA ALA A 852 9.25 24.38 -37.99
C ALA A 852 9.41 25.57 -37.01
N SER A 853 8.68 25.57 -35.89
CA SER A 853 8.88 26.55 -34.81
C SER A 853 10.04 26.15 -33.89
N GLU A 854 10.70 27.12 -33.24
CA GLU A 854 11.93 26.88 -32.44
C GLU A 854 11.73 25.84 -31.32
N ARG A 855 10.58 25.84 -30.64
CA ARG A 855 10.23 24.85 -29.60
C ARG A 855 10.16 23.42 -30.15
N ARG A 856 9.64 23.27 -31.38
CA ARG A 856 9.47 21.98 -32.06
C ARG A 856 10.79 21.39 -32.54
N VAL A 857 11.78 22.24 -32.88
CA VAL A 857 13.13 21.79 -33.24
C VAL A 857 13.90 21.27 -32.03
N ALA A 858 13.71 21.87 -30.84
CA ALA A 858 14.33 21.40 -29.60
C ALA A 858 13.78 20.03 -29.14
N GLU A 859 12.48 19.80 -29.30
CA GLU A 859 11.84 18.50 -29.01
C GLU A 859 12.33 17.40 -29.95
N ILE A 860 12.44 17.67 -31.26
CA ILE A 860 12.98 16.72 -32.25
C ILE A 860 14.43 16.31 -31.92
N ALA A 861 15.25 17.23 -31.42
CA ALA A 861 16.65 16.96 -31.07
C ALA A 861 16.82 16.16 -29.77
N LEU A 862 15.86 16.27 -28.83
CA LEU A 862 15.86 15.58 -27.55
C LEU A 862 15.38 14.13 -27.67
N ASP A 863 14.32 13.88 -28.44
CA ASP A 863 13.75 12.51 -28.61
C ASP A 863 14.68 11.57 -29.38
N LEU A 864 15.52 12.09 -30.28
CA LEU A 864 16.48 11.29 -31.05
C LEU A 864 17.71 10.83 -30.23
N ARG A 865 17.78 11.14 -28.94
CA ARG A 865 18.88 10.76 -28.02
C ARG A 865 18.49 9.76 -26.91
N ASP A 866 17.31 9.16 -26.95
CA ASP A 866 16.87 8.22 -25.90
C ASP A 866 17.80 6.97 -25.82
N PRO A 867 18.37 6.61 -24.64
CA PRO A 867 19.50 5.67 -24.52
C PRO A 867 19.12 4.18 -24.47
N GLY A 868 17.99 3.79 -25.07
CA GLY A 868 17.41 2.45 -24.92
C GLY A 868 18.11 1.29 -25.65
N THR A 869 19.12 1.54 -26.48
CA THR A 869 19.76 0.48 -27.29
C THR A 869 21.13 0.09 -26.71
N ARG A 870 21.20 -1.10 -26.10
CA ARG A 870 22.49 -1.75 -25.73
C ARG A 870 23.24 -2.18 -27.00
N GLY A 871 24.12 -1.33 -27.50
CA GLY A 871 25.06 -1.56 -28.60
C GLY A 871 26.12 -0.43 -28.66
N PRO A 872 27.23 -0.59 -29.40
CA PRO A 872 28.29 0.43 -29.43
C PRO A 872 27.76 1.75 -30.00
N ASP A 873 28.13 2.87 -29.37
CA ASP A 873 27.58 4.22 -29.53
C ASP A 873 27.11 4.57 -30.96
N PRO A 874 25.86 5.07 -31.14
CA PRO A 874 25.42 5.58 -32.43
C PRO A 874 26.23 6.84 -32.84
N PRO A 875 26.50 7.06 -34.13
CA PRO A 875 27.25 8.22 -34.59
C PRO A 875 26.52 9.53 -34.24
N PRO A 876 27.26 10.62 -33.93
CA PRO A 876 26.66 11.88 -33.51
C PRO A 876 25.88 12.50 -34.67
N LEU A 877 24.56 12.62 -34.48
CA LEU A 877 23.68 13.36 -35.39
C LEU A 877 23.98 14.86 -35.26
N VAL A 878 24.40 15.51 -36.35
CA VAL A 878 24.71 16.95 -36.36
C VAL A 878 23.54 17.72 -36.96
N VAL A 879 22.98 18.66 -36.19
CA VAL A 879 21.89 19.55 -36.57
C VAL A 879 22.46 20.90 -37.00
N VAL A 880 22.35 21.26 -38.27
CA VAL A 880 22.76 22.59 -38.77
C VAL A 880 21.52 23.43 -39.07
N THR A 881 21.46 24.63 -38.51
CA THR A 881 20.38 25.60 -38.73
C THR A 881 20.86 26.76 -39.58
N SER A 882 20.06 27.18 -40.57
CA SER A 882 20.34 28.38 -41.38
C SER A 882 19.05 29.19 -41.57
N PRO A 883 19.10 30.53 -41.41
CA PRO A 883 17.97 31.40 -41.74
C PRO A 883 17.84 31.55 -43.26
N ALA A 884 16.63 31.35 -43.80
CA ALA A 884 16.37 31.65 -45.21
C ALA A 884 16.40 33.18 -45.43
N GLY A 885 17.37 33.66 -46.21
CA GLY A 885 17.49 35.07 -46.55
C GLY A 885 16.32 35.60 -47.39
N GLY A 886 15.74 36.72 -46.96
CA GLY A 886 15.06 37.70 -47.80
C GLY A 886 13.55 37.52 -48.07
N SER A 887 12.70 37.99 -47.16
CA SER A 887 11.43 38.69 -47.49
C SER A 887 10.84 39.34 -46.22
N PRO A 888 10.41 40.63 -46.27
CA PRO A 888 9.89 41.33 -45.10
C PRO A 888 8.38 41.05 -44.93
N ALA A 889 8.03 39.83 -44.52
CA ALA A 889 6.69 39.51 -44.03
C ALA A 889 6.71 38.29 -43.10
N GLY A 890 6.93 38.53 -41.80
CA GLY A 890 6.32 37.82 -40.68
C GLY A 890 6.55 36.31 -40.44
N ASN A 891 7.19 35.55 -41.33
CA ASN A 891 7.45 34.12 -41.12
C ASN A 891 8.94 33.80 -41.24
N SER A 892 9.63 33.68 -40.11
CA SER A 892 10.98 33.13 -40.03
C SER A 892 10.93 31.61 -40.25
N SER A 893 11.29 31.15 -41.45
CA SER A 893 11.45 29.71 -41.73
C SER A 893 12.88 29.26 -41.37
N LEU A 894 12.99 28.37 -40.39
CA LEU A 894 14.24 27.69 -40.03
C LEU A 894 14.42 26.47 -40.96
N ARG A 895 15.58 26.34 -41.62
CA ARG A 895 15.97 25.08 -42.26
C ARG A 895 16.82 24.27 -41.30
N VAL A 896 16.45 23.00 -41.14
CA VAL A 896 17.19 22.02 -40.34
C VAL A 896 17.67 20.90 -41.26
N CYS A 897 18.98 20.66 -41.26
CA CYS A 897 19.61 19.56 -41.99
C CYS A 897 20.21 18.57 -40.99
N LEU A 898 19.93 17.28 -41.20
CA LEU A 898 20.47 16.17 -40.40
C LEU A 898 21.47 15.39 -41.27
N SER A 899 22.67 15.14 -40.75
CA SER A 899 23.68 14.32 -41.43
C SER A 899 24.25 13.27 -40.50
N ALA A 900 24.43 12.05 -41.04
CA ALA A 900 25.00 10.91 -40.34
C ALA A 900 26.55 10.88 -40.34
N ASN A 901 27.24 11.86 -40.96
CA ASN A 901 28.70 11.97 -40.87
C ASN A 901 29.21 13.43 -40.81
N ALA A 902 30.34 13.63 -40.11
CA ALA A 902 30.92 14.96 -39.86
C ALA A 902 31.49 15.64 -41.13
N ALA A 903 31.90 14.88 -42.15
CA ALA A 903 32.40 15.43 -43.42
C ALA A 903 31.28 16.02 -44.31
N GLY A 904 30.04 15.52 -44.18
CA GLY A 904 28.84 16.06 -44.83
C GLY A 904 28.39 17.37 -44.17
N ALA A 905 28.47 17.46 -42.84
CA ALA A 905 28.17 18.68 -42.09
C ALA A 905 29.09 19.86 -42.47
N ALA A 906 30.37 19.60 -42.72
CA ALA A 906 31.35 20.61 -43.14
C ALA A 906 31.09 21.19 -44.55
N ARG A 907 30.39 20.46 -45.43
CA ARG A 907 29.93 20.99 -46.74
C ARG A 907 28.70 21.87 -46.64
N LEU A 908 27.89 21.71 -45.59
CA LEU A 908 26.62 22.44 -45.38
C LEU A 908 26.81 23.81 -44.70
N SER A 909 27.93 24.07 -44.01
CA SER A 909 28.15 25.31 -43.24
C SER A 909 28.92 26.41 -44.00
N ALA A 910 28.76 26.52 -45.33
CA ALA A 910 29.56 27.45 -46.14
C ALA A 910 29.14 28.94 -46.06
N ASP A 911 28.13 29.31 -45.25
CA ASP A 911 27.80 30.71 -44.96
C ASP A 911 27.92 31.01 -43.44
N PRO A 912 28.53 32.15 -43.04
CA PRO A 912 28.80 32.44 -41.65
C PRO A 912 27.50 32.77 -40.88
N PRO A 913 27.28 32.21 -39.67
CA PRO A 913 26.11 32.52 -38.86
C PRO A 913 26.17 33.95 -38.33
N THR A 914 25.02 34.62 -38.29
CA THR A 914 24.87 35.93 -37.66
C THR A 914 24.98 35.83 -36.12
N PRO A 915 25.30 36.93 -35.41
CA PRO A 915 25.51 36.93 -33.95
C PRO A 915 24.34 36.40 -33.12
N GLU A 916 23.11 36.36 -33.65
CA GLU A 916 21.94 35.77 -33.00
C GLU A 916 21.95 34.24 -33.02
N GLY A 917 22.39 33.61 -34.12
CA GLY A 917 22.50 32.16 -34.23
C GLY A 917 23.56 31.57 -33.29
N THR A 918 24.67 32.29 -33.07
CA THR A 918 25.72 31.88 -32.13
C THR A 918 25.25 31.93 -30.67
N ARG A 919 24.33 32.86 -30.30
CA ARG A 919 23.76 32.92 -28.94
C ARG A 919 22.80 31.75 -28.66
N LEU A 920 22.07 31.27 -29.67
CA LEU A 920 21.15 30.15 -29.53
C LEU A 920 21.90 28.83 -29.27
N VAL A 921 22.98 28.57 -30.02
CA VAL A 921 23.83 27.38 -29.83
C VAL A 921 24.56 27.43 -28.49
N ALA A 922 25.08 28.59 -28.08
CA ALA A 922 25.72 28.74 -26.77
C ALA A 922 24.73 28.58 -25.60
N GLY A 923 23.45 28.94 -25.78
CA GLY A 923 22.40 28.76 -24.78
C GLY A 923 21.97 27.30 -24.59
N ILE A 924 22.02 26.50 -25.64
CA ILE A 924 21.72 25.06 -25.60
C ILE A 924 22.88 24.28 -24.96
N VAL A 925 24.13 24.63 -25.28
CA VAL A 925 25.31 23.98 -24.67
C VAL A 925 25.43 24.31 -23.18
N ARG A 926 25.11 25.53 -22.74
CA ARG A 926 25.12 25.90 -21.32
C ARG A 926 24.08 25.18 -20.46
N ARG A 927 22.98 24.69 -21.04
CA ARG A 927 21.96 23.91 -20.30
C ARG A 927 22.31 22.43 -20.17
N LEU A 928 23.38 21.96 -20.81
CA LEU A 928 23.79 20.56 -20.83
C LEU A 928 24.97 20.26 -19.89
N GLU A 929 25.56 21.25 -19.22
CA GLU A 929 26.75 21.08 -18.37
C GLU A 929 26.55 21.39 -16.86
N ASP A 930 25.34 21.64 -16.39
CA ASP A 930 25.07 21.86 -14.95
C ASP A 930 24.07 20.82 -14.38
N PRO A 931 24.54 19.74 -13.74
CA PRO A 931 23.68 18.74 -13.11
C PRO A 931 23.14 19.17 -11.73
N ILE A 932 23.48 20.35 -11.22
CA ILE A 932 23.18 20.77 -9.83
C ILE A 932 22.11 21.87 -9.77
N GLY A 933 21.84 22.58 -10.87
CA GLY A 933 20.79 23.62 -10.93
C GLY A 933 19.33 23.15 -10.98
N LEU A 934 19.06 21.85 -10.87
CA LEU A 934 17.70 21.26 -10.91
C LEU A 934 17.18 20.83 -9.53
N MET A 935 17.90 21.19 -8.46
CA MET A 935 17.50 20.98 -7.06
C MET A 935 17.41 22.33 -6.29
N LEU A 936 16.83 23.35 -6.91
CA LEU A 936 16.23 24.56 -6.33
C LEU A 936 15.17 25.05 -7.31
#